data_AF-A0A0G1QI08-F1
#
_entry.id   AF-A0A0G1QI08-F1
#
_cell.length_a   1.000
_cell.length_b   1.000
_cell.length_c   1.000
_cell.angle_alpha   90.00
_cell.angle_beta   90.00
_cell.angle_gamma   90.00
#
_symmetry.space_group_name_H-M   'P 1'
#
loop_
_entity.id
_entity.type
_entity.pdbx_description
1 polymer ?
#
loop_
_entity_poly.entity_id
_entity_poly.type
_entity_poly.pdbx_seq_one_letter_code
_entity_poly.pdbx_strand_id
1 'polypeptide(L)'
;KDWALSRDRYWGTPLPIWVCEKDSSHMFVVGALKDFETNALAKNRYFLMRHGEADSNAREYHGDYAYDLKTPGHLTEPGKKQVEAAGQKLAKEKIELIISSDLVRTKETVEILKKHLVQAEVVFDERLREIAAGVLSGKSRREFDEFYSGDDWFAKKPESGESFLDVSSRSFNVFKELEAKYSGKNILIVSHNGVLWPMLAKASGQDIFAADVKDFGLAETKEFVSKNLPFNEKGEVDLHRPYVDEIYLKCEKCQSRMSRVKEVIDVWFDSGAMPLAQFHFPFEQKKPDEDAHQLDYQALIKKNYPYPADYISEAIDQTRGWFYTLLAISTLLELGPSYLNVVSVGHVVDAKGEKMSKSKGNIVDPWQMIEKYGADSLRWYFYTVNSPGEYKKFAEKDLAVAFQDLTTVLNVLRFFEFYVASDAAGAPQLKSANLEPNSLLDKWILARLGQVASNVDEFLSQEKIFEASRLIKEFIDDLSRWYLRRSRKRFQKPESPESLAKDSQFFAGLLMEFSKVLAPFTPFLAETVWQSVNSRLEQKLEPSVHMSSWPEIKPAANSQSLIEEMQKTREYAEIGLKLRALKSLGVKNCLYAFYVVSDKDLSLENKAVLADELNVEKIEILKSLPPEEDIFIDPETAKFALDLRVDEALTQKSHFRGIIRLVQDLRKESGLTPQDKIKLFLELPEAFGFLKNKEQELAKETGSSSVQFLKSEVEFEKQIEIEGNKIWAGIKK
;
A
#
# COMPACT_ATOMS: atom_id res chain seq x y z
N LYS A 1 -15.82 9.47 -33.09
CA LYS A 1 -16.43 8.12 -33.13
C LYS A 1 -17.29 8.07 -31.88
N ASP A 2 -18.59 8.30 -32.01
CA ASP A 2 -19.50 8.60 -30.89
C ASP A 2 -20.19 7.34 -30.33
N TRP A 3 -19.62 6.16 -30.53
CA TRP A 3 -20.29 4.91 -30.21
C TRP A 3 -19.49 4.09 -29.19
N ALA A 4 -20.17 3.68 -28.11
CA ALA A 4 -19.69 2.78 -27.06
C ALA A 4 -19.48 1.32 -27.51
N LEU A 5 -19.45 1.09 -28.84
CA LEU A 5 -19.28 -0.21 -29.49
C LEU A 5 -18.26 -0.06 -30.61
N SER A 6 -17.26 -0.94 -30.62
CA SER A 6 -16.21 -1.00 -31.65
C SER A 6 -16.30 -2.31 -32.41
N ARG A 7 -15.80 -2.36 -33.65
CA ARG A 7 -15.75 -3.58 -34.48
C ARG A 7 -14.32 -4.12 -34.67
N ASP A 8 -13.31 -3.28 -34.42
CA ASP A 8 -11.94 -3.50 -34.88
C ASP A 8 -10.93 -3.68 -33.74
N ARG A 9 -11.36 -3.60 -32.47
CA ARG A 9 -10.47 -3.81 -31.31
C ARG A 9 -10.45 -5.28 -30.96
N TYR A 10 -9.37 -5.97 -31.32
CA TYR A 10 -9.15 -7.38 -31.01
C TYR A 10 -9.20 -7.68 -29.50
N TRP A 11 -8.75 -6.73 -28.66
CA TRP A 11 -8.68 -6.86 -27.21
C TRP A 11 -9.91 -6.39 -26.43
N GLY A 12 -10.99 -5.96 -27.11
CA GLY A 12 -12.21 -5.52 -26.43
C GLY A 12 -13.10 -6.69 -26.05
N THR A 13 -13.85 -6.56 -24.94
CA THR A 13 -14.83 -7.55 -24.49
C THR A 13 -15.86 -7.85 -25.60
N PRO A 14 -15.92 -9.08 -26.14
CA PRO A 14 -16.84 -9.40 -27.22
C PRO A 14 -18.29 -9.29 -26.77
N LEU A 15 -19.13 -8.61 -27.56
CA LEU A 15 -20.56 -8.50 -27.23
C LEU A 15 -21.19 -9.90 -27.32
N PRO A 16 -21.87 -10.40 -26.26
CA PRO A 16 -22.30 -11.79 -26.17
C PRO A 16 -23.64 -12.02 -26.89
N ILE A 17 -23.82 -11.46 -28.08
CA ILE A 17 -25.07 -11.52 -28.85
C ILE A 17 -24.87 -12.37 -30.11
N TRP A 18 -25.69 -13.40 -30.26
CA TRP A 18 -25.81 -14.21 -31.46
C TRP A 18 -27.06 -13.83 -32.22
N VAL A 19 -26.95 -13.74 -33.55
CA VAL A 19 -28.03 -13.37 -34.46
C VAL A 19 -28.24 -14.48 -35.48
N CYS A 20 -29.48 -14.85 -35.72
CA CYS A 20 -29.83 -15.87 -36.72
C CYS A 20 -29.50 -15.41 -38.14
N GLU A 21 -28.85 -16.26 -38.92
CA GLU A 21 -28.47 -16.00 -40.31
C GLU A 21 -29.69 -15.91 -41.25
N LYS A 22 -30.83 -16.51 -40.87
CA LYS A 22 -32.07 -16.50 -41.66
C LYS A 22 -32.99 -15.32 -41.34
N ASP A 23 -32.99 -14.85 -40.10
CA ASP A 23 -33.85 -13.77 -39.62
C ASP A 23 -33.16 -12.98 -38.50
N SER A 24 -32.71 -11.77 -38.81
CA SER A 24 -31.96 -10.93 -37.87
C SER A 24 -32.77 -10.47 -36.66
N SER A 25 -34.09 -10.61 -36.66
CA SER A 25 -34.92 -10.32 -35.48
C SER A 25 -34.80 -11.40 -34.41
N HIS A 26 -34.28 -12.58 -34.75
CA HIS A 26 -34.01 -13.66 -33.82
C HIS A 26 -32.61 -13.47 -33.24
N MET A 27 -32.55 -12.93 -32.02
CA MET A 27 -31.32 -12.73 -31.26
C MET A 27 -31.31 -13.56 -29.99
N PHE A 28 -30.13 -13.99 -29.58
CA PHE A 28 -29.90 -14.68 -28.31
C PHE A 28 -28.68 -14.05 -27.61
N VAL A 29 -28.82 -13.74 -26.33
CA VAL A 29 -27.75 -13.19 -25.50
C VAL A 29 -27.19 -14.34 -24.67
N VAL A 30 -25.90 -14.63 -24.78
CA VAL A 30 -25.24 -15.62 -23.94
C VAL A 30 -24.99 -15.00 -22.57
N GLY A 31 -25.55 -15.61 -21.52
CA GLY A 31 -25.41 -15.20 -20.13
C GLY A 31 -24.45 -16.08 -19.33
N ALA A 32 -24.21 -17.34 -19.74
CA ALA A 32 -23.28 -18.24 -19.06
C ALA A 32 -22.66 -19.28 -20.02
N LEU A 33 -21.57 -19.94 -19.61
CA LEU A 33 -20.97 -21.05 -20.37
C LEU A 33 -21.97 -22.17 -20.69
N LYS A 34 -22.94 -22.42 -19.79
CA LYS A 34 -24.01 -23.41 -19.97
C LYS A 34 -24.91 -23.12 -21.19
N ASP A 35 -25.00 -21.87 -21.62
CA ASP A 35 -25.77 -21.51 -22.82
C ASP A 35 -25.12 -22.08 -24.09
N PHE A 36 -23.79 -22.16 -24.15
CA PHE A 36 -23.08 -22.81 -25.24
C PHE A 36 -23.39 -24.31 -25.26
N GLU A 37 -23.37 -24.98 -24.09
CA GLU A 37 -23.71 -26.41 -23.99
C GLU A 37 -25.13 -26.71 -24.48
N THR A 38 -26.08 -25.83 -24.15
CA THR A 38 -27.50 -26.01 -24.45
C THR A 38 -27.80 -25.70 -25.92
N ASN A 39 -27.23 -24.62 -26.46
CA ASN A 39 -27.65 -24.04 -27.73
C ASN A 39 -26.66 -24.22 -28.89
N ALA A 40 -25.47 -24.77 -28.67
CA ALA A 40 -24.49 -24.97 -29.74
C ALA A 40 -24.97 -25.86 -30.91
N LEU A 41 -24.50 -25.53 -32.12
CA LEU A 41 -24.73 -26.28 -33.37
C LEU A 41 -23.79 -27.47 -33.61
N ALA A 42 -22.83 -27.72 -32.72
CA ALA A 42 -21.98 -28.91 -32.75
C ALA A 42 -22.12 -29.67 -31.42
N LYS A 43 -22.60 -30.91 -31.48
CA LYS A 43 -22.78 -31.82 -30.34
C LYS A 43 -22.39 -33.24 -30.75
N ASN A 44 -21.18 -33.40 -31.30
CA ASN A 44 -20.69 -34.75 -31.61
C ASN A 44 -20.65 -35.56 -30.30
N ARG A 45 -21.06 -36.83 -30.37
CA ARG A 45 -20.93 -37.78 -29.27
C ARG A 45 -19.65 -38.57 -29.48
N TYR A 46 -18.72 -38.45 -28.54
CA TYR A 46 -17.46 -39.15 -28.56
C TYR A 46 -17.51 -40.37 -27.65
N PHE A 47 -16.93 -41.45 -28.13
CA PHE A 47 -16.66 -42.66 -27.37
C PHE A 47 -15.14 -42.81 -27.34
N LEU A 48 -14.52 -42.72 -26.19
CA LEU A 48 -13.06 -42.81 -26.05
C LEU A 48 -12.74 -44.20 -25.52
N MET A 49 -11.99 -44.99 -26.28
CA MET A 49 -11.69 -46.37 -25.94
C MET A 49 -10.18 -46.61 -25.89
N ARG A 50 -9.71 -47.13 -24.76
CA ARG A 50 -8.34 -47.65 -24.68
C ARG A 50 -8.27 -48.99 -25.40
N HIS A 51 -7.16 -49.27 -26.10
CA HIS A 51 -6.93 -50.61 -26.67
C HIS A 51 -7.08 -51.75 -25.63
N GLY A 52 -7.35 -52.96 -26.13
CA GLY A 52 -7.35 -54.17 -25.29
C GLY A 52 -5.94 -54.51 -24.76
N GLU A 53 -5.85 -55.48 -23.85
CA GLU A 53 -4.56 -55.93 -23.33
C GLU A 53 -3.55 -56.27 -24.45
N ALA A 54 -2.38 -55.62 -24.40
CA ALA A 54 -1.26 -55.88 -25.29
C ALA A 54 -0.08 -56.52 -24.55
N ASP A 55 0.88 -57.07 -25.30
CA ASP A 55 2.08 -57.71 -24.74
C ASP A 55 2.84 -56.81 -23.74
N SER A 56 2.86 -55.50 -23.97
CA SER A 56 3.48 -54.52 -23.06
C SER A 56 2.75 -54.42 -21.72
N ASN A 57 1.42 -54.54 -21.72
CA ASN A 57 0.64 -54.55 -20.47
C ASN A 57 0.85 -55.85 -19.71
N ALA A 58 0.81 -56.99 -20.38
CA ALA A 58 0.98 -58.30 -19.76
C ALA A 58 2.39 -58.53 -19.17
N ARG A 59 3.41 -57.85 -19.71
CA ARG A 59 4.82 -57.96 -19.27
C ARG A 59 5.32 -56.76 -18.45
N GLU A 60 4.43 -55.84 -18.08
CA GLU A 60 4.70 -54.68 -17.21
C GLU A 60 5.87 -53.76 -17.62
N TYR A 61 6.19 -53.68 -18.92
CA TYR A 61 7.11 -52.67 -19.44
C TYR A 61 6.35 -51.54 -20.14
N HIS A 62 6.89 -50.33 -20.12
CA HIS A 62 6.24 -49.20 -20.77
C HIS A 62 6.49 -49.26 -22.29
N GLY A 63 5.51 -49.78 -23.03
CA GLY A 63 5.46 -49.72 -24.49
C GLY A 63 5.09 -48.32 -24.96
N ASP A 64 6.10 -47.46 -25.06
CA ASP A 64 5.97 -46.15 -25.68
C ASP A 64 5.96 -46.29 -27.22
N TYR A 65 5.46 -45.30 -27.95
CA TYR A 65 5.28 -45.51 -29.40
C TYR A 65 6.61 -45.63 -30.16
N ALA A 66 7.69 -45.00 -29.67
CA ALA A 66 9.01 -45.07 -30.30
C ALA A 66 9.58 -46.50 -30.23
N TYR A 67 9.31 -47.23 -29.14
CA TYR A 67 9.63 -48.65 -29.01
C TYR A 67 8.71 -49.52 -29.88
N ASP A 68 7.40 -49.25 -29.89
CA ASP A 68 6.42 -50.03 -30.66
C ASP A 68 6.66 -50.00 -32.18
N LEU A 69 7.23 -48.90 -32.71
CA LEU A 69 7.63 -48.82 -34.12
C LEU A 69 8.76 -49.79 -34.48
N LYS A 70 9.56 -50.23 -33.50
CA LYS A 70 10.67 -51.19 -33.68
C LYS A 70 10.23 -52.61 -33.33
N THR A 71 9.44 -52.75 -32.26
CA THR A 71 8.93 -54.02 -31.74
C THR A 71 7.42 -53.89 -31.56
N PRO A 72 6.62 -54.21 -32.59
CA PRO A 72 5.16 -54.04 -32.52
C PRO A 72 4.53 -54.76 -31.33
N GLY A 73 3.91 -54.01 -30.42
CA GLY A 73 3.09 -54.57 -29.35
C GLY A 73 1.75 -55.05 -29.90
N HIS A 74 1.56 -56.37 -29.98
CA HIS A 74 0.31 -57.00 -30.39
C HIS A 74 -0.67 -57.19 -29.21
N LEU A 75 -1.94 -57.35 -29.52
CA LEU A 75 -2.97 -57.74 -28.54
C LEU A 75 -2.80 -59.19 -28.12
N THR A 76 -2.93 -59.44 -26.81
CA THR A 76 -3.00 -60.80 -26.26
C THR A 76 -4.37 -61.42 -26.56
N GLU A 77 -4.50 -62.75 -26.44
CA GLU A 77 -5.81 -63.41 -26.57
C GLU A 77 -6.85 -62.89 -25.55
N PRO A 78 -6.51 -62.64 -24.27
CA PRO A 78 -7.38 -61.88 -23.36
C PRO A 78 -7.76 -60.50 -23.91
N GLY A 79 -6.81 -59.73 -24.44
CA GLY A 79 -7.05 -58.42 -25.03
C GLY A 79 -8.04 -58.46 -26.19
N LYS A 80 -7.91 -59.43 -27.10
CA LYS A 80 -8.86 -59.62 -28.20
C LYS A 80 -10.27 -59.90 -27.71
N LYS A 81 -10.43 -60.73 -26.66
CA LYS A 81 -11.75 -61.00 -26.04
C LYS A 81 -12.34 -59.77 -25.35
N GLN A 82 -11.51 -58.95 -24.70
CA GLN A 82 -11.93 -57.68 -24.10
C GLN A 82 -12.52 -56.74 -25.18
N VAL A 83 -11.82 -56.59 -26.31
CA VAL A 83 -12.26 -55.76 -27.43
C VAL A 83 -13.51 -56.31 -28.09
N GLU A 84 -13.63 -57.63 -28.26
CA GLU A 84 -14.83 -58.28 -28.79
C GLU A 84 -16.07 -57.96 -27.93
N ALA A 85 -15.94 -58.04 -26.60
CA ALA A 85 -17.01 -57.68 -25.67
C ALA A 85 -17.35 -56.19 -25.72
N ALA A 86 -16.36 -55.30 -25.86
CA ALA A 86 -16.57 -53.86 -26.02
C ALA A 86 -17.30 -53.54 -27.34
N GLY A 87 -16.92 -54.20 -28.44
CA GLY A 87 -17.54 -54.05 -29.76
C GLY A 87 -19.02 -54.39 -29.75
N GLN A 88 -19.42 -55.48 -29.08
CA GLN A 88 -20.83 -55.85 -28.91
C GLN A 88 -21.65 -54.78 -28.18
N LYS A 89 -21.05 -54.10 -27.20
CA LYS A 89 -21.70 -52.98 -26.49
C LYS A 89 -21.84 -51.77 -27.40
N LEU A 90 -20.76 -51.39 -28.07
CA LEU A 90 -20.69 -50.23 -28.97
C LEU A 90 -21.58 -50.36 -30.21
N ALA A 91 -21.93 -51.58 -30.63
CA ALA A 91 -22.84 -51.82 -31.76
C ALA A 91 -24.20 -51.10 -31.61
N LYS A 92 -24.64 -50.84 -30.37
CA LYS A 92 -25.89 -50.14 -30.07
C LYS A 92 -25.81 -48.62 -30.29
N GLU A 93 -24.60 -48.06 -30.29
CA GLU A 93 -24.37 -46.61 -30.30
C GLU A 93 -24.28 -46.02 -31.70
N LYS A 94 -24.42 -46.84 -32.77
CA LYS A 94 -24.39 -46.37 -34.17
C LYS A 94 -23.16 -45.52 -34.48
N ILE A 95 -21.97 -46.02 -34.16
CA ILE A 95 -20.70 -45.35 -34.47
C ILE A 95 -20.58 -45.18 -35.99
N GLU A 96 -20.33 -43.95 -36.43
CA GLU A 96 -20.21 -43.60 -37.86
C GLU A 96 -18.74 -43.41 -38.27
N LEU A 97 -17.87 -43.06 -37.33
CA LEU A 97 -16.46 -42.75 -37.57
C LEU A 97 -15.60 -43.31 -36.44
N ILE A 98 -14.51 -43.97 -36.79
CA ILE A 98 -13.49 -44.46 -35.87
C ILE A 98 -12.19 -43.72 -36.20
N ILE A 99 -11.70 -42.92 -35.25
CA ILE A 99 -10.37 -42.30 -35.32
C ILE A 99 -9.45 -43.08 -34.39
N SER A 100 -8.34 -43.60 -34.89
CA SER A 100 -7.48 -44.47 -34.08
C SER A 100 -6.01 -44.12 -34.20
N SER A 101 -5.28 -44.35 -33.12
CA SER A 101 -3.82 -44.48 -33.19
C SER A 101 -3.44 -45.56 -34.21
N ASP A 102 -2.38 -45.30 -34.97
CA ASP A 102 -1.92 -46.22 -36.01
C ASP A 102 -0.94 -47.30 -35.49
N LEU A 103 -0.74 -47.39 -34.17
CA LEU A 103 0.04 -48.46 -33.55
C LEU A 103 -0.66 -49.83 -33.71
N VAL A 104 0.13 -50.90 -33.65
CA VAL A 104 -0.37 -52.25 -33.99
C VAL A 104 -1.51 -52.70 -33.07
N ARG A 105 -1.36 -52.60 -31.74
CA ARG A 105 -2.46 -52.93 -30.80
C ARG A 105 -3.76 -52.14 -31.03
N THR A 106 -3.68 -50.88 -31.45
CA THR A 106 -4.87 -50.06 -31.73
C THR A 106 -5.46 -50.38 -33.11
N LYS A 107 -4.63 -50.73 -34.10
CA LYS A 107 -5.07 -51.29 -35.39
C LYS A 107 -5.82 -52.60 -35.20
N GLU A 108 -5.25 -53.56 -34.46
CA GLU A 108 -5.90 -54.84 -34.15
C GLU A 108 -7.19 -54.63 -33.33
N THR A 109 -7.20 -53.66 -32.42
CA THR A 109 -8.42 -53.27 -31.70
C THR A 109 -9.51 -52.83 -32.69
N VAL A 110 -9.18 -51.94 -33.63
CA VAL A 110 -10.13 -51.46 -34.65
C VAL A 110 -10.59 -52.57 -35.59
N GLU A 111 -9.71 -53.48 -36.00
CA GLU A 111 -10.07 -54.63 -36.85
C GLU A 111 -11.12 -55.53 -36.19
N ILE A 112 -11.00 -55.76 -34.88
CA ILE A 112 -11.98 -56.53 -34.10
C ILE A 112 -13.29 -55.74 -33.98
N LEU A 113 -13.22 -54.45 -33.63
CA LEU A 113 -14.39 -53.58 -33.52
C LEU A 113 -15.18 -53.48 -34.82
N LYS A 114 -14.51 -53.50 -35.98
CA LYS A 114 -15.15 -53.42 -37.32
C LYS A 114 -16.06 -54.60 -37.63
N LYS A 115 -15.93 -55.74 -36.93
CA LYS A 115 -16.89 -56.85 -37.03
C LYS A 115 -18.28 -56.47 -36.51
N HIS A 116 -18.33 -55.55 -35.55
CA HIS A 116 -19.56 -55.04 -34.91
C HIS A 116 -19.98 -53.67 -35.45
N LEU A 117 -19.00 -52.84 -35.83
CA LEU A 117 -19.18 -51.46 -36.31
C LEU A 117 -18.98 -51.38 -37.83
N VAL A 118 -19.69 -52.24 -38.58
CA VAL A 118 -19.44 -52.48 -40.01
C VAL A 118 -19.51 -51.21 -40.86
N GLN A 119 -20.41 -50.29 -40.52
CA GLN A 119 -20.65 -49.06 -41.27
C GLN A 119 -19.70 -47.90 -40.92
N ALA A 120 -18.90 -48.02 -39.87
CA ALA A 120 -18.04 -46.93 -39.43
C ALA A 120 -16.83 -46.74 -40.36
N GLU A 121 -16.57 -45.51 -40.81
CA GLU A 121 -15.34 -45.16 -41.51
C GLU A 121 -14.16 -45.21 -40.53
N VAL A 122 -12.97 -45.64 -40.99
CA VAL A 122 -11.77 -45.73 -40.14
C VAL A 122 -10.71 -44.78 -40.65
N VAL A 123 -10.22 -43.92 -39.76
CA VAL A 123 -9.09 -43.01 -40.02
C VAL A 123 -8.03 -43.26 -38.96
N PHE A 124 -6.78 -43.43 -39.39
CA PHE A 124 -5.64 -43.53 -38.49
C PHE A 124 -4.93 -42.19 -38.38
N ASP A 125 -4.63 -41.77 -37.16
CA ASP A 125 -3.97 -40.48 -36.87
C ASP A 125 -2.79 -40.66 -35.91
N GLU A 126 -1.61 -40.26 -36.36
CA GLU A 126 -0.36 -40.39 -35.61
C GLU A 126 -0.37 -39.56 -34.32
N ARG A 127 -1.16 -38.49 -34.24
CA ARG A 127 -1.29 -37.64 -33.05
C ARG A 127 -2.03 -38.33 -31.91
N LEU A 128 -2.59 -39.52 -32.15
CA LEU A 128 -3.20 -40.38 -31.13
C LEU A 128 -2.26 -41.50 -30.65
N ARG A 129 -1.00 -41.56 -31.11
CA ARG A 129 0.01 -42.48 -30.58
C ARG A 129 0.24 -42.24 -29.09
N GLU A 130 0.66 -43.28 -28.36
CA GLU A 130 1.08 -43.18 -26.95
C GLU A 130 2.17 -42.10 -26.78
N ILE A 131 2.49 -41.71 -25.54
CA ILE A 131 3.63 -40.80 -25.28
C ILE A 131 4.95 -41.36 -25.85
N ALA A 132 5.80 -40.52 -26.42
CA ALA A 132 7.22 -40.86 -26.66
C ALA A 132 8.01 -40.70 -25.37
N ALA A 133 8.49 -41.80 -24.81
CA ALA A 133 9.20 -41.80 -23.53
C ALA A 133 10.70 -41.41 -23.68
N GLY A 134 11.22 -41.31 -24.90
CA GLY A 134 12.58 -40.84 -25.18
C GLY A 134 13.64 -41.77 -24.57
N VAL A 135 14.52 -41.24 -23.73
CA VAL A 135 15.50 -42.05 -22.97
C VAL A 135 14.85 -43.08 -22.03
N LEU A 136 13.57 -42.95 -21.72
CA LEU A 136 12.81 -43.90 -20.89
C LEU A 136 12.14 -45.02 -21.71
N SER A 137 12.21 -45.00 -23.05
CA SER A 137 11.64 -46.04 -23.90
C SER A 137 12.25 -47.42 -23.56
N GLY A 138 11.40 -48.41 -23.29
CA GLY A 138 11.81 -49.78 -22.94
C GLY A 138 12.31 -49.98 -21.50
N LYS A 139 12.25 -48.95 -20.65
CA LYS A 139 12.52 -49.05 -19.20
C LYS A 139 11.34 -49.68 -18.45
N SER A 140 11.57 -50.00 -17.18
CA SER A 140 10.52 -50.55 -16.31
C SER A 140 9.41 -49.53 -16.07
N ARG A 141 8.18 -50.00 -15.81
CA ARG A 141 7.06 -49.11 -15.48
C ARG A 141 7.36 -48.20 -14.27
N ARG A 142 8.08 -48.72 -13.29
CA ARG A 142 8.50 -47.99 -12.10
C ARG A 142 9.39 -46.78 -12.43
N GLU A 143 10.41 -46.96 -13.28
CA GLU A 143 11.30 -45.86 -13.68
C GLU A 143 10.54 -44.74 -14.42
N PHE A 144 9.54 -45.12 -15.23
CA PHE A 144 8.66 -44.18 -15.90
C PHE A 144 7.80 -43.38 -14.92
N ASP A 145 7.13 -44.07 -13.98
CA ASP A 145 6.26 -43.43 -12.99
C ASP A 145 7.06 -42.56 -12.01
N GLU A 146 8.30 -42.94 -11.66
CA GLU A 146 9.21 -42.11 -10.84
C GLU A 146 9.59 -40.80 -11.56
N PHE A 147 9.86 -40.83 -12.87
CA PHE A 147 10.17 -39.61 -13.64
C PHE A 147 8.99 -38.65 -13.70
N TYR A 148 7.79 -39.17 -13.97
CA TYR A 148 6.54 -38.42 -14.05
C TYR A 148 5.83 -38.29 -12.70
N SER A 149 6.58 -37.91 -11.67
CA SER A 149 6.07 -37.63 -10.32
C SER A 149 6.38 -36.19 -9.86
N GLY A 150 5.75 -35.72 -8.77
CA GLY A 150 5.91 -34.37 -8.23
C GLY A 150 4.95 -33.34 -8.84
N ASP A 151 5.04 -32.07 -8.42
CA ASP A 151 4.03 -31.04 -8.73
C ASP A 151 4.01 -30.60 -10.21
N ASP A 152 5.14 -30.70 -10.91
CA ASP A 152 5.33 -30.26 -12.30
C ASP A 152 5.34 -31.42 -13.32
N TRP A 153 4.98 -32.64 -12.89
CA TRP A 153 5.13 -33.86 -13.67
C TRP A 153 4.51 -33.80 -15.08
N PHE A 154 3.40 -33.09 -15.24
CA PHE A 154 2.66 -33.01 -16.50
C PHE A 154 3.45 -32.26 -17.60
N ALA A 155 4.28 -31.30 -17.20
CA ALA A 155 5.13 -30.52 -18.09
C ALA A 155 6.56 -31.08 -18.22
N LYS A 156 6.95 -32.06 -17.38
CA LYS A 156 8.27 -32.70 -17.46
C LYS A 156 8.46 -33.39 -18.80
N LYS A 157 9.65 -33.20 -19.38
CA LYS A 157 10.01 -33.75 -20.69
C LYS A 157 11.30 -34.57 -20.57
N PRO A 158 11.27 -35.88 -20.83
CA PRO A 158 12.47 -36.69 -20.89
C PRO A 158 13.28 -36.33 -22.13
N GLU A 159 14.60 -36.53 -22.08
CA GLU A 159 15.47 -36.27 -23.22
C GLU A 159 15.01 -37.08 -24.44
N SER A 160 14.85 -36.40 -25.58
CA SER A 160 14.33 -36.97 -26.84
C SER A 160 12.92 -37.61 -26.75
N GLY A 161 12.14 -37.28 -25.72
CA GLY A 161 10.74 -37.71 -25.57
C GLY A 161 9.76 -36.54 -25.50
N GLU A 162 8.52 -36.82 -25.14
CA GLU A 162 7.40 -35.89 -25.01
C GLU A 162 7.04 -35.69 -23.54
N SER A 163 6.50 -34.52 -23.20
CA SER A 163 5.75 -34.34 -21.94
C SER A 163 4.29 -34.76 -22.11
N PHE A 164 3.56 -34.98 -21.01
CA PHE A 164 2.10 -35.19 -21.09
C PHE A 164 1.37 -33.93 -21.61
N LEU A 165 1.94 -32.74 -21.41
CA LEU A 165 1.46 -31.51 -22.03
C LEU A 165 1.59 -31.53 -23.56
N ASP A 166 2.69 -32.06 -24.10
CA ASP A 166 2.88 -32.24 -25.55
C ASP A 166 1.82 -33.20 -26.11
N VAL A 167 1.62 -34.35 -25.43
CA VAL A 167 0.61 -35.37 -25.80
C VAL A 167 -0.80 -34.80 -25.75
N SER A 168 -1.16 -34.10 -24.67
CA SER A 168 -2.44 -33.43 -24.50
C SER A 168 -2.69 -32.41 -25.62
N SER A 169 -1.68 -31.63 -26.00
CA SER A 169 -1.81 -30.63 -27.06
C SER A 169 -2.05 -31.26 -28.44
N ARG A 170 -1.26 -32.27 -28.83
CA ARG A 170 -1.42 -32.91 -30.15
C ARG A 170 -2.72 -33.70 -30.28
N SER A 171 -3.13 -34.42 -29.23
CA SER A 171 -4.38 -35.19 -29.22
C SER A 171 -5.61 -34.29 -29.18
N PHE A 172 -5.56 -33.18 -28.43
CA PHE A 172 -6.64 -32.20 -28.41
C PHE A 172 -6.84 -31.49 -29.76
N ASN A 173 -5.78 -31.29 -30.54
CA ASN A 173 -5.91 -30.76 -31.90
C ASN A 173 -6.70 -31.69 -32.83
N VAL A 174 -6.62 -33.02 -32.63
CA VAL A 174 -7.49 -33.97 -33.34
C VAL A 174 -8.95 -33.69 -32.98
N PHE A 175 -9.27 -33.54 -31.70
CA PHE A 175 -10.61 -33.20 -31.24
C PHE A 175 -11.13 -31.89 -31.87
N LYS A 176 -10.31 -30.82 -31.87
CA LYS A 176 -10.67 -29.54 -32.51
C LYS A 176 -10.97 -29.68 -34.01
N GLU A 177 -10.17 -30.44 -34.74
CA GLU A 177 -10.39 -30.67 -36.17
C GLU A 177 -11.67 -31.47 -36.43
N LEU A 178 -11.98 -32.45 -35.57
CA LEU A 178 -13.22 -33.22 -35.67
C LEU A 178 -14.45 -32.34 -35.39
N GLU A 179 -14.38 -31.48 -34.37
CA GLU A 179 -15.44 -30.51 -34.06
C GLU A 179 -15.66 -29.49 -35.20
N ALA A 180 -14.60 -29.06 -35.86
CA ALA A 180 -14.71 -28.15 -37.00
C ALA A 180 -15.30 -28.81 -38.26
N LYS A 181 -15.05 -30.11 -38.44
CA LYS A 181 -15.42 -30.85 -39.66
C LYS A 181 -16.78 -31.54 -39.58
N TYR A 182 -17.18 -32.01 -38.41
CA TYR A 182 -18.35 -32.86 -38.22
C TYR A 182 -19.34 -32.25 -37.24
N SER A 183 -20.64 -32.51 -37.44
CA SER A 183 -21.69 -32.15 -36.49
C SER A 183 -22.72 -33.27 -36.36
N GLY A 184 -23.12 -33.56 -35.12
CA GLY A 184 -24.13 -34.56 -34.79
C GLY A 184 -23.69 -36.01 -35.05
N LYS A 185 -22.37 -36.27 -35.12
CA LYS A 185 -21.81 -37.61 -35.37
C LYS A 185 -21.52 -38.36 -34.08
N ASN A 186 -21.66 -39.68 -34.13
CA ASN A 186 -21.16 -40.59 -33.11
C ASN A 186 -19.76 -41.08 -33.52
N ILE A 187 -18.72 -40.59 -32.83
CA ILE A 187 -17.31 -40.78 -33.18
C ILE A 187 -16.62 -41.61 -32.09
N LEU A 188 -15.99 -42.71 -32.48
CA LEU A 188 -15.16 -43.53 -31.59
C LEU A 188 -13.68 -43.16 -31.76
N ILE A 189 -13.01 -42.80 -30.67
CA ILE A 189 -11.57 -42.55 -30.62
C ILE A 189 -10.89 -43.71 -29.92
N VAL A 190 -10.02 -44.44 -30.62
CA VAL A 190 -9.27 -45.58 -30.08
C VAL A 190 -7.81 -45.18 -29.87
N SER A 191 -7.34 -45.17 -28.63
CA SER A 191 -5.98 -44.75 -28.30
C SER A 191 -5.50 -45.40 -26.98
N HIS A 192 -4.67 -44.69 -26.23
CA HIS A 192 -3.95 -45.18 -25.05
C HIS A 192 -4.32 -44.37 -23.83
N ASN A 193 -4.02 -44.90 -22.64
CA ASN A 193 -4.37 -44.23 -21.39
C ASN A 193 -3.80 -42.82 -21.33
N GLY A 194 -2.48 -42.67 -21.57
CA GLY A 194 -1.77 -41.39 -21.50
C GLY A 194 -2.22 -40.33 -22.52
N VAL A 195 -3.10 -40.70 -23.46
CA VAL A 195 -3.63 -39.82 -24.51
C VAL A 195 -5.10 -39.50 -24.27
N LEU A 196 -5.91 -40.50 -23.88
CA LEU A 196 -7.36 -40.35 -23.78
C LEU A 196 -7.78 -39.51 -22.58
N TRP A 197 -7.18 -39.71 -21.40
CA TRP A 197 -7.59 -38.96 -20.21
C TRP A 197 -7.24 -37.46 -20.29
N PRO A 198 -6.04 -37.03 -20.78
CA PRO A 198 -5.76 -35.61 -20.92
C PRO A 198 -6.65 -34.95 -21.98
N MET A 199 -6.89 -35.65 -23.09
CA MET A 199 -7.78 -35.16 -24.15
C MET A 199 -9.21 -34.97 -23.62
N LEU A 200 -9.73 -35.93 -22.85
CA LEU A 200 -11.08 -35.87 -22.29
C LEU A 200 -11.23 -34.78 -21.22
N ALA A 201 -10.27 -34.65 -20.31
CA ALA A 201 -10.26 -33.59 -19.30
C ALA A 201 -10.34 -32.21 -19.98
N LYS A 202 -9.49 -32.00 -20.99
CA LYS A 202 -9.41 -30.75 -21.75
C LYS A 202 -10.65 -30.47 -22.60
N ALA A 203 -11.16 -31.47 -23.33
CA ALA A 203 -12.41 -31.35 -24.09
C ALA A 203 -13.63 -31.06 -23.20
N SER A 204 -13.59 -31.52 -21.95
CA SER A 204 -14.64 -31.24 -20.97
C SER A 204 -14.52 -29.85 -20.31
N GLY A 205 -13.43 -29.11 -20.59
CA GLY A 205 -13.13 -27.83 -19.94
C GLY A 205 -12.70 -27.96 -18.47
N GLN A 206 -12.24 -29.13 -18.04
CA GLN A 206 -11.78 -29.37 -16.67
C GLN A 206 -10.32 -28.98 -16.50
N ASP A 207 -9.97 -28.52 -15.30
CA ASP A 207 -8.58 -28.42 -14.88
C ASP A 207 -7.93 -29.82 -14.89
N ILE A 208 -6.77 -29.92 -15.53
CA ILE A 208 -6.09 -31.21 -15.76
C ILE A 208 -5.68 -31.92 -14.46
N PHE A 209 -5.42 -31.17 -13.38
CA PHE A 209 -5.00 -31.68 -12.08
C PHE A 209 -6.21 -32.06 -11.22
N ALA A 210 -7.33 -31.34 -11.37
CA ALA A 210 -8.60 -31.60 -10.67
C ALA A 210 -9.57 -32.53 -11.42
N ALA A 211 -9.20 -33.01 -12.62
CA ALA A 211 -10.08 -33.84 -13.43
C ALA A 211 -10.42 -35.18 -12.75
N ASP A 212 -11.72 -35.50 -12.69
CA ASP A 212 -12.24 -36.76 -12.13
C ASP A 212 -12.02 -37.97 -13.06
N VAL A 213 -11.58 -37.72 -14.30
CA VAL A 213 -11.51 -38.72 -15.37
C VAL A 213 -10.12 -39.35 -15.51
N LYS A 214 -9.45 -39.61 -14.38
CA LYS A 214 -8.15 -40.27 -14.37
C LYS A 214 -8.33 -41.75 -14.69
N ASP A 215 -7.54 -42.23 -15.64
CA ASP A 215 -7.43 -43.61 -16.12
C ASP A 215 -8.57 -44.19 -16.97
N PHE A 216 -8.14 -44.99 -17.95
CA PHE A 216 -8.95 -45.89 -18.77
C PHE A 216 -8.41 -47.32 -18.60
N GLY A 217 -9.27 -48.24 -18.18
CA GLY A 217 -9.03 -49.68 -18.19
C GLY A 217 -8.86 -50.21 -19.62
N LEU A 218 -8.30 -51.42 -19.74
CA LEU A 218 -8.09 -52.07 -21.03
C LEU A 218 -9.43 -52.39 -21.71
N ALA A 219 -9.58 -51.99 -22.98
CA ALA A 219 -10.85 -52.00 -23.71
C ALA A 219 -12.00 -51.21 -23.04
N GLU A 220 -11.73 -50.39 -22.02
CA GLU A 220 -12.74 -49.52 -21.42
C GLU A 220 -13.10 -48.43 -22.42
N THR A 221 -14.40 -48.13 -22.52
CA THR A 221 -14.93 -47.00 -23.29
C THR A 221 -15.61 -46.02 -22.35
N LYS A 222 -15.29 -44.72 -22.47
CA LYS A 222 -16.02 -43.63 -21.81
C LYS A 222 -16.73 -42.76 -22.85
N GLU A 223 -17.97 -42.38 -22.56
CA GLU A 223 -18.76 -41.48 -23.41
C GLU A 223 -18.53 -40.02 -23.01
N PHE A 224 -18.46 -39.14 -24.00
CA PHE A 224 -18.37 -37.70 -23.85
C PHE A 224 -19.19 -36.98 -24.93
N VAL A 225 -20.04 -36.04 -24.53
CA VAL A 225 -20.76 -35.19 -25.48
C VAL A 225 -20.06 -33.84 -25.54
N SER A 226 -19.66 -33.42 -26.74
CA SER A 226 -18.98 -32.12 -26.90
C SER A 226 -19.86 -30.98 -26.43
N LYS A 227 -19.23 -30.06 -25.68
CA LYS A 227 -19.84 -28.85 -25.15
C LYS A 227 -19.72 -27.65 -26.08
N ASN A 228 -19.01 -27.79 -27.21
CA ASN A 228 -18.73 -26.74 -28.19
C ASN A 228 -18.29 -25.42 -27.54
N LEU A 229 -17.25 -25.51 -26.71
CA LEU A 229 -16.66 -24.36 -26.02
C LEU A 229 -15.62 -23.68 -26.93
N PRO A 230 -15.43 -22.35 -26.83
CA PRO A 230 -14.39 -21.65 -27.58
C PRO A 230 -13.04 -21.94 -26.95
N PHE A 231 -12.21 -22.71 -27.64
CA PHE A 231 -10.89 -23.09 -27.16
C PHE A 231 -9.79 -22.29 -27.86
N ASN A 232 -8.83 -21.78 -27.10
CA ASN A 232 -7.66 -21.12 -27.65
C ASN A 232 -6.65 -22.11 -28.29
N GLU A 233 -5.51 -21.62 -28.76
CA GLU A 233 -4.43 -22.45 -29.33
C GLU A 233 -3.87 -23.46 -28.31
N LYS A 234 -3.88 -23.11 -27.02
CA LYS A 234 -3.49 -23.99 -25.92
C LYS A 234 -4.61 -24.95 -25.52
N GLY A 235 -5.80 -24.83 -26.10
CA GLY A 235 -6.99 -25.60 -25.81
C GLY A 235 -7.59 -25.34 -24.42
N GLU A 236 -7.40 -24.13 -23.91
CA GLU A 236 -8.10 -23.59 -22.74
C GLU A 236 -9.37 -22.87 -23.23
N VAL A 237 -10.42 -22.83 -22.40
CA VAL A 237 -11.63 -22.07 -22.74
C VAL A 237 -11.29 -20.58 -22.74
N ASP A 238 -11.52 -19.91 -23.87
CA ASP A 238 -11.25 -18.49 -24.06
C ASP A 238 -12.41 -17.81 -24.79
N LEU A 239 -13.10 -16.93 -24.06
CA LEU A 239 -14.27 -16.19 -24.57
C LEU A 239 -13.86 -14.96 -25.40
N HIS A 240 -12.57 -14.71 -25.62
CA HIS A 240 -12.10 -13.62 -26.47
C HIS A 240 -12.17 -13.97 -27.96
N ARG A 241 -12.03 -12.93 -28.78
CA ARG A 241 -11.80 -13.10 -30.22
C ARG A 241 -10.38 -13.64 -30.47
N PRO A 242 -10.19 -14.47 -31.51
CA PRO A 242 -11.18 -14.90 -32.48
C PRO A 242 -12.02 -16.11 -32.01
N TYR A 243 -11.64 -16.78 -30.94
CA TYR A 243 -12.15 -18.11 -30.56
C TYR A 243 -13.67 -18.13 -30.36
N VAL A 244 -14.22 -17.11 -29.68
CA VAL A 244 -15.68 -17.01 -29.47
C VAL A 244 -16.47 -16.77 -30.77
N ASP A 245 -15.83 -16.20 -31.80
CA ASP A 245 -16.47 -15.95 -33.11
C ASP A 245 -16.70 -17.26 -33.89
N GLU A 246 -15.98 -18.34 -33.55
CA GLU A 246 -16.10 -19.66 -34.18
C GLU A 246 -17.29 -20.48 -33.64
N ILE A 247 -17.94 -20.00 -32.59
CA ILE A 247 -19.05 -20.69 -31.95
C ILE A 247 -20.36 -20.30 -32.62
N TYR A 248 -21.08 -21.31 -33.11
CA TYR A 248 -22.40 -21.14 -33.72
C TYR A 248 -23.49 -21.75 -32.83
N LEU A 249 -24.59 -21.01 -32.69
CA LEU A 249 -25.76 -21.46 -31.92
C LEU A 249 -26.90 -21.85 -32.85
N LYS A 250 -27.79 -22.71 -32.37
CA LYS A 250 -29.01 -23.11 -33.05
C LYS A 250 -30.14 -22.17 -32.66
N CYS A 251 -30.76 -21.53 -33.65
CA CYS A 251 -31.91 -20.67 -33.41
C CYS A 251 -33.10 -21.50 -32.90
N GLU A 252 -33.58 -21.22 -31.69
CA GLU A 252 -34.72 -21.94 -31.12
C GLU A 252 -35.99 -21.83 -31.98
N LYS A 253 -36.20 -20.68 -32.63
CA LYS A 253 -37.41 -20.39 -33.41
C LYS A 253 -37.46 -21.08 -34.77
N CYS A 254 -36.35 -21.08 -35.50
CA CYS A 254 -36.31 -21.55 -36.90
C CYS A 254 -35.25 -22.63 -37.18
N GLN A 255 -34.54 -23.06 -36.14
CA GLN A 255 -33.53 -24.12 -36.15
C GLN A 255 -32.32 -23.84 -37.06
N SER A 256 -32.25 -22.64 -37.64
CA SER A 256 -31.14 -22.17 -38.47
C SER A 256 -29.95 -21.74 -37.62
N ARG A 257 -28.80 -21.54 -38.28
CA ARG A 257 -27.55 -21.10 -37.66
C ARG A 257 -27.60 -19.67 -37.15
N MET A 258 -27.01 -19.45 -35.99
CA MET A 258 -26.75 -18.14 -35.42
C MET A 258 -25.26 -17.93 -35.27
N SER A 259 -24.78 -16.74 -35.62
CA SER A 259 -23.39 -16.31 -35.45
C SER A 259 -23.33 -15.12 -34.50
N ARG A 260 -22.22 -14.99 -33.75
CA ARG A 260 -21.99 -13.81 -32.92
C ARG A 260 -21.93 -12.54 -33.79
N VAL A 261 -22.45 -11.43 -33.28
CA VAL A 261 -22.17 -10.11 -33.86
C VAL A 261 -20.66 -9.81 -33.74
N LYS A 262 -20.08 -8.96 -34.60
CA LYS A 262 -18.62 -8.72 -34.58
C LYS A 262 -18.18 -7.67 -33.56
N GLU A 263 -19.13 -6.92 -33.05
CA GLU A 263 -18.95 -5.83 -32.11
C GLU A 263 -18.32 -6.27 -30.79
N VAL A 264 -17.51 -5.39 -30.23
CA VAL A 264 -16.92 -5.45 -28.89
C VAL A 264 -17.34 -4.23 -28.09
N ILE A 265 -17.38 -4.36 -26.78
CA ILE A 265 -17.79 -3.32 -25.84
C ILE A 265 -16.66 -2.30 -25.66
N ASP A 266 -17.01 -1.04 -25.39
CA ASP A 266 -16.04 -0.01 -25.00
C ASP A 266 -15.38 -0.30 -23.63
N VAL A 267 -14.10 0.05 -23.50
CA VAL A 267 -13.26 -0.26 -22.32
C VAL A 267 -13.78 0.39 -21.03
N TRP A 268 -14.52 1.49 -21.14
CA TRP A 268 -15.13 2.13 -19.97
C TRP A 268 -16.28 1.30 -19.38
N PHE A 269 -16.90 0.42 -20.16
CA PHE A 269 -17.85 -0.56 -19.63
C PHE A 269 -17.12 -1.57 -18.74
N ASP A 270 -15.99 -2.11 -19.19
CA ASP A 270 -15.18 -3.03 -18.40
C ASP A 270 -14.76 -2.37 -17.08
N SER A 271 -14.28 -1.12 -17.15
CA SER A 271 -13.88 -0.34 -15.98
C SER A 271 -15.06 -0.07 -15.04
N GLY A 272 -16.23 0.26 -15.57
CA GLY A 272 -17.44 0.51 -14.79
C GLY A 272 -18.05 -0.78 -14.20
N ALA A 273 -17.82 -1.93 -14.83
CA ALA A 273 -18.27 -3.23 -14.34
C ALA A 273 -17.36 -3.79 -13.23
N MET A 274 -16.19 -3.18 -12.99
CA MET A 274 -15.21 -3.61 -11.99
C MET A 274 -15.79 -3.95 -10.60
N PRO A 275 -16.74 -3.19 -10.01
CA PRO A 275 -17.34 -3.54 -8.73
C PRO A 275 -18.00 -4.93 -8.71
N LEU A 276 -18.46 -5.40 -9.88
CA LEU A 276 -19.17 -6.66 -10.05
C LEU A 276 -18.24 -7.77 -10.60
N ALA A 277 -17.57 -7.45 -11.72
CA ALA A 277 -16.81 -8.42 -12.50
C ALA A 277 -15.61 -9.00 -11.76
N GLN A 278 -14.96 -8.25 -10.87
CA GLN A 278 -13.79 -8.72 -10.12
C GLN A 278 -14.08 -9.92 -9.20
N PHE A 279 -15.35 -10.10 -8.82
CA PHE A 279 -15.80 -11.19 -7.95
C PHE A 279 -16.58 -12.27 -8.69
N HIS A 280 -16.46 -12.32 -10.03
CA HIS A 280 -17.19 -13.27 -10.87
C HIS A 280 -18.72 -13.23 -10.63
N PHE A 281 -19.24 -12.06 -10.26
CA PHE A 281 -20.67 -11.84 -10.08
C PHE A 281 -21.40 -12.00 -11.42
N PRO A 282 -22.57 -12.65 -11.46
CA PRO A 282 -23.36 -13.15 -10.33
C PRO A 282 -23.07 -14.61 -9.92
N PHE A 283 -22.11 -15.27 -10.56
CA PHE A 283 -21.99 -16.73 -10.56
C PHE A 283 -21.56 -17.32 -9.22
N GLU A 284 -20.77 -16.58 -8.44
CA GLU A 284 -20.37 -16.98 -7.08
C GLU A 284 -21.49 -16.80 -6.04
N GLN A 285 -22.49 -15.95 -6.33
CA GLN A 285 -23.57 -15.62 -5.41
C GLN A 285 -24.87 -16.40 -5.69
N LYS A 286 -25.10 -16.77 -6.95
CA LYS A 286 -26.28 -17.54 -7.36
C LYS A 286 -26.17 -19.02 -6.94
N LYS A 287 -27.30 -19.72 -6.89
CA LYS A 287 -27.28 -21.18 -6.70
C LYS A 287 -26.85 -21.90 -7.99
N PRO A 288 -26.30 -23.13 -7.91
CA PRO A 288 -25.88 -23.88 -9.09
C PRO A 288 -26.98 -24.01 -10.16
N ASP A 289 -28.21 -24.27 -9.74
CA ASP A 289 -29.35 -24.52 -10.63
C ASP A 289 -30.14 -23.25 -11.03
N GLU A 290 -29.77 -22.07 -10.52
CA GLU A 290 -30.43 -20.82 -10.91
C GLU A 290 -30.05 -20.41 -12.33
N ASP A 291 -31.08 -20.07 -13.12
CA ASP A 291 -30.96 -19.59 -14.50
C ASP A 291 -30.31 -18.21 -14.52
N ALA A 292 -29.22 -18.08 -15.29
CA ALA A 292 -28.48 -16.83 -15.44
C ALA A 292 -29.30 -15.71 -16.08
N HIS A 293 -30.36 -16.05 -16.84
CA HIS A 293 -31.22 -15.09 -17.53
C HIS A 293 -32.35 -14.54 -16.65
N GLN A 294 -32.54 -15.06 -15.44
CA GLN A 294 -33.65 -14.70 -14.55
C GLN A 294 -33.18 -14.34 -13.13
N LEU A 295 -31.97 -13.82 -13.01
CA LEU A 295 -31.38 -13.47 -11.71
C LEU A 295 -31.92 -12.13 -11.19
N ASP A 296 -32.31 -12.12 -9.92
CA ASP A 296 -32.55 -10.90 -9.16
C ASP A 296 -31.20 -10.37 -8.62
N TYR A 297 -30.56 -9.48 -9.38
CA TYR A 297 -29.26 -8.93 -9.00
C TYR A 297 -29.31 -8.14 -7.69
N GLN A 298 -30.43 -7.48 -7.37
CA GLN A 298 -30.57 -6.74 -6.11
C GLN A 298 -30.57 -7.69 -4.91
N ALA A 299 -31.23 -8.83 -5.02
CA ALA A 299 -31.22 -9.85 -3.97
C ALA A 299 -29.82 -10.45 -3.77
N LEU A 300 -29.07 -10.67 -4.86
CA LEU A 300 -27.72 -11.23 -4.79
C LEU A 300 -26.71 -10.29 -4.12
N ILE A 301 -26.79 -8.98 -4.38
CA ILE A 301 -25.87 -8.00 -3.77
C ILE A 301 -26.09 -7.84 -2.26
N LYS A 302 -27.32 -7.96 -1.76
CA LYS A 302 -27.61 -7.81 -0.32
C LYS A 302 -26.95 -8.87 0.58
N LYS A 303 -26.35 -9.91 0.01
CA LYS A 303 -25.79 -11.07 0.73
C LYS A 303 -24.27 -10.94 0.95
N ASN A 304 -23.84 -10.00 1.80
CA ASN A 304 -22.42 -9.75 2.13
C ASN A 304 -21.53 -9.49 0.90
N TYR A 305 -22.08 -8.89 -0.15
CA TYR A 305 -21.28 -8.42 -1.27
C TYR A 305 -20.65 -7.06 -0.91
N PRO A 306 -19.35 -6.83 -1.20
CA PRO A 306 -18.67 -5.56 -0.89
C PRO A 306 -19.10 -4.44 -1.85
N TYR A 307 -20.37 -4.04 -1.76
CA TYR A 307 -21.00 -3.02 -2.58
C TYR A 307 -22.13 -2.32 -1.78
N PRO A 308 -22.27 -0.99 -1.88
CA PRO A 308 -21.44 -0.05 -2.64
C PRO A 308 -20.08 0.20 -1.98
N ALA A 309 -19.14 0.82 -2.72
CA ALA A 309 -17.89 1.29 -2.13
C ALA A 309 -18.13 2.50 -1.22
N ASP A 310 -17.44 2.58 -0.07
CA ASP A 310 -17.60 3.74 0.82
C ASP A 310 -16.95 5.02 0.26
N TYR A 311 -15.83 4.90 -0.45
CA TYR A 311 -15.04 6.02 -0.94
C TYR A 311 -14.26 5.68 -2.21
N ILE A 312 -14.20 6.63 -3.16
CA ILE A 312 -13.30 6.60 -4.31
C ILE A 312 -12.62 7.95 -4.52
N SER A 313 -11.43 7.96 -5.13
CA SER A 313 -10.67 9.19 -5.39
C SER A 313 -9.89 9.09 -6.69
N GLU A 314 -10.24 9.92 -7.67
CA GLU A 314 -9.56 9.98 -8.96
C GLU A 314 -9.57 11.40 -9.52
N ALA A 315 -8.79 11.63 -10.59
CA ALA A 315 -8.70 12.94 -11.23
C ALA A 315 -10.01 13.39 -11.89
N ILE A 316 -10.15 14.71 -12.06
CA ILE A 316 -11.36 15.38 -12.57
C ILE A 316 -11.84 14.88 -13.94
N ASP A 317 -10.95 14.37 -14.79
CA ASP A 317 -11.30 13.75 -16.07
C ASP A 317 -12.11 12.46 -15.93
N GLN A 318 -12.04 11.77 -14.79
CA GLN A 318 -12.85 10.57 -14.52
C GLN A 318 -14.34 10.85 -14.35
N THR A 319 -14.75 12.11 -14.17
CA THR A 319 -16.18 12.53 -14.20
C THR A 319 -16.88 12.26 -15.54
N ARG A 320 -16.12 11.96 -16.61
CA ARG A 320 -16.62 11.57 -17.94
C ARG A 320 -16.21 10.15 -18.34
N GLY A 321 -15.35 9.51 -17.56
CA GLY A 321 -14.89 8.14 -17.76
C GLY A 321 -15.45 7.24 -16.66
N TRP A 322 -14.59 6.83 -15.74
CA TRP A 322 -14.88 5.77 -14.78
C TRP A 322 -16.02 6.10 -13.81
N PHE A 323 -16.08 7.32 -13.25
CA PHE A 323 -17.15 7.69 -12.32
C PHE A 323 -18.54 7.61 -12.97
N TYR A 324 -18.61 7.98 -14.24
CA TYR A 324 -19.84 7.91 -15.03
C TYR A 324 -20.23 6.46 -15.30
N THR A 325 -19.30 5.61 -15.76
CA THR A 325 -19.66 4.24 -16.12
C THR A 325 -19.98 3.35 -14.93
N LEU A 326 -19.37 3.58 -13.76
CA LEU A 326 -19.78 2.97 -12.49
C LEU A 326 -21.27 3.21 -12.23
N LEU A 327 -21.68 4.49 -12.19
CA LEU A 327 -23.07 4.88 -11.93
C LEU A 327 -24.03 4.42 -13.05
N ALA A 328 -23.61 4.48 -14.30
CA ALA A 328 -24.43 4.06 -15.43
C ALA A 328 -24.76 2.57 -15.34
N ILE A 329 -23.76 1.72 -15.10
CA ILE A 329 -23.96 0.27 -14.98
C ILE A 329 -24.81 -0.06 -13.76
N SER A 330 -24.52 0.52 -12.60
CA SER A 330 -25.31 0.24 -11.41
C SER A 330 -26.76 0.70 -11.51
N THR A 331 -27.01 1.83 -12.18
CA THR A 331 -28.36 2.33 -12.43
C THR A 331 -29.11 1.40 -13.39
N LEU A 332 -28.46 0.95 -14.47
CA LEU A 332 -29.05 0.01 -15.43
C LEU A 332 -29.37 -1.36 -14.80
N LEU A 333 -28.60 -1.77 -13.79
CA LEU A 333 -28.82 -2.99 -13.01
C LEU A 333 -29.68 -2.76 -11.75
N GLU A 334 -30.17 -1.53 -11.54
CA GLU A 334 -30.97 -1.12 -10.38
C GLU A 334 -30.33 -1.42 -9.01
N LEU A 335 -29.01 -1.31 -8.91
CA LEU A 335 -28.25 -1.65 -7.70
C LEU A 335 -28.08 -0.47 -6.72
N GLY A 336 -28.54 0.72 -7.11
CA GLY A 336 -28.25 1.96 -6.39
C GLY A 336 -26.87 2.55 -6.74
N PRO A 337 -26.33 3.47 -5.93
CA PRO A 337 -25.03 4.08 -6.19
C PRO A 337 -23.91 3.04 -6.12
N SER A 338 -22.86 3.17 -6.94
CA SER A 338 -21.67 2.28 -6.85
C SER A 338 -20.67 2.72 -5.79
N TYR A 339 -20.76 3.96 -5.35
CA TYR A 339 -19.90 4.55 -4.32
C TYR A 339 -20.69 5.58 -3.51
N LEU A 340 -20.36 5.71 -2.22
CA LEU A 340 -21.03 6.63 -1.29
C LEU A 340 -20.36 8.00 -1.27
N ASN A 341 -19.02 8.04 -1.28
CA ASN A 341 -18.24 9.27 -1.27
C ASN A 341 -17.26 9.31 -2.46
N VAL A 342 -17.07 10.49 -3.05
CA VAL A 342 -16.14 10.70 -4.17
C VAL A 342 -15.33 11.98 -3.98
N VAL A 343 -14.00 11.86 -4.06
CA VAL A 343 -13.09 13.01 -4.13
C VAL A 343 -12.53 13.10 -5.53
N SER A 344 -12.84 14.20 -6.21
CA SER A 344 -12.31 14.47 -7.54
C SER A 344 -11.10 15.39 -7.45
N VAL A 345 -9.91 14.86 -7.73
CA VAL A 345 -8.66 15.60 -7.57
C VAL A 345 -8.29 16.39 -8.84
N GLY A 346 -7.65 17.54 -8.65
CA GLY A 346 -7.09 18.32 -9.75
C GLY A 346 -5.86 17.65 -10.35
N HIS A 347 -5.56 17.95 -11.62
CA HIS A 347 -4.37 17.41 -12.25
C HIS A 347 -3.08 18.03 -11.68
N VAL A 348 -2.01 17.24 -11.68
CA VAL A 348 -0.66 17.73 -11.47
C VAL A 348 -0.14 18.36 -12.76
N VAL A 349 0.33 19.60 -12.64
CA VAL A 349 0.93 20.40 -13.72
C VAL A 349 2.34 20.82 -13.30
N ASP A 350 3.18 21.23 -14.25
CA ASP A 350 4.52 21.69 -13.92
C ASP A 350 4.52 22.99 -13.10
N ALA A 351 5.69 23.43 -12.65
CA ALA A 351 5.85 24.63 -11.83
C ALA A 351 5.35 25.92 -12.52
N LYS A 352 5.21 25.92 -13.86
CA LYS A 352 4.67 27.04 -14.65
C LYS A 352 3.15 26.91 -14.87
N GLY A 353 2.55 25.79 -14.48
CA GLY A 353 1.14 25.50 -14.70
C GLY A 353 0.84 24.82 -16.03
N GLU A 354 1.84 24.35 -16.75
CA GLU A 354 1.63 23.63 -18.01
C GLU A 354 1.41 22.13 -17.78
N LYS A 355 0.57 21.51 -18.63
CA LYS A 355 0.39 20.06 -18.63
C LYS A 355 1.74 19.35 -18.86
N MET A 356 2.06 18.40 -17.99
CA MET A 356 3.26 17.57 -18.11
C MET A 356 3.15 16.61 -19.30
N SER A 357 4.19 16.51 -20.12
CA SER A 357 4.25 15.58 -21.25
C SER A 357 5.68 15.26 -21.69
N LYS A 358 5.89 14.05 -22.22
CA LYS A 358 7.23 13.61 -22.67
C LYS A 358 7.78 14.53 -23.77
N SER A 359 6.92 14.98 -24.69
CA SER A 359 7.31 15.87 -25.79
C SER A 359 7.76 17.26 -25.33
N LYS A 360 7.24 17.78 -24.22
CA LYS A 360 7.66 19.06 -23.64
C LYS A 360 8.90 18.95 -22.75
N GLY A 361 9.31 17.74 -22.38
CA GLY A 361 10.43 17.51 -21.47
C GLY A 361 10.21 18.04 -20.04
N ASN A 362 8.96 18.34 -19.66
CA ASN A 362 8.60 18.91 -18.35
C ASN A 362 8.00 17.87 -17.38
N ILE A 363 8.24 16.58 -17.62
CA ILE A 363 7.81 15.51 -16.72
C ILE A 363 8.70 15.50 -15.49
N VAL A 364 8.07 15.33 -14.33
CA VAL A 364 8.76 14.97 -13.10
C VAL A 364 8.58 13.48 -12.86
N ASP A 365 9.69 12.78 -12.66
CA ASP A 365 9.68 11.36 -12.29
C ASP A 365 9.39 11.22 -10.79
N PRO A 366 8.25 10.60 -10.40
CA PRO A 366 7.92 10.43 -8.98
C PRO A 366 8.97 9.59 -8.23
N TRP A 367 9.63 8.63 -8.88
CA TRP A 367 10.62 7.78 -8.22
C TRP A 367 11.87 8.55 -7.83
N GLN A 368 12.36 9.44 -8.70
CA GLN A 368 13.48 10.32 -8.37
C GLN A 368 13.17 11.24 -7.18
N MET A 369 11.92 11.73 -7.09
CA MET A 369 11.49 12.55 -5.95
C MET A 369 11.40 11.74 -4.66
N ILE A 370 10.90 10.50 -4.73
CA ILE A 370 10.83 9.56 -3.60
C ILE A 370 12.23 9.18 -3.13
N GLU A 371 13.16 8.87 -4.03
CA GLU A 371 14.55 8.55 -3.69
C GLU A 371 15.26 9.73 -3.00
N LYS A 372 14.99 10.96 -3.46
CA LYS A 372 15.64 12.16 -2.94
C LYS A 372 15.05 12.66 -1.61
N TYR A 373 13.72 12.65 -1.48
CA TYR A 373 13.01 13.27 -0.35
C TYR A 373 12.23 12.28 0.53
N GLY A 374 12.09 11.02 0.12
CA GLY A 374 11.26 10.02 0.77
C GLY A 374 9.79 10.08 0.35
N ALA A 375 9.11 8.93 0.43
CA ALA A 375 7.70 8.79 0.05
C ALA A 375 6.76 9.69 0.89
N ASP A 376 7.04 9.80 2.19
CA ASP A 376 6.24 10.63 3.10
C ASP A 376 6.30 12.12 2.75
N SER A 377 7.46 12.63 2.32
CA SER A 377 7.58 14.03 1.91
C SER A 377 6.72 14.32 0.68
N LEU A 378 6.66 13.38 -0.28
CA LEU A 378 5.82 13.52 -1.46
C LEU A 378 4.32 13.48 -1.10
N ARG A 379 3.90 12.56 -0.21
CA ARG A 379 2.54 12.52 0.32
C ARG A 379 2.19 13.83 1.04
N TRP A 380 3.05 14.25 1.97
CA TRP A 380 2.89 15.46 2.77
C TRP A 380 2.77 16.71 1.92
N TYR A 381 3.60 16.82 0.87
CA TYR A 381 3.50 17.88 -0.12
C TYR A 381 2.10 17.94 -0.75
N PHE A 382 1.57 16.81 -1.22
CA PHE A 382 0.27 16.77 -1.87
C PHE A 382 -0.89 17.16 -0.94
N TYR A 383 -0.78 16.86 0.36
CA TYR A 383 -1.77 17.25 1.36
C TYR A 383 -1.69 18.71 1.77
N THR A 384 -0.49 19.30 1.84
CA THR A 384 -0.26 20.62 2.47
C THR A 384 -0.19 21.81 1.52
N VAL A 385 -0.11 21.59 0.19
CA VAL A 385 0.03 22.69 -0.77
C VAL A 385 -1.28 23.42 -1.03
N ASN A 386 -2.33 22.67 -1.37
CA ASN A 386 -3.67 23.19 -1.65
C ASN A 386 -4.73 22.08 -1.61
N SER A 387 -5.99 22.49 -1.60
CA SER A 387 -7.15 21.59 -1.56
C SER A 387 -7.13 20.57 -2.72
N PRO A 388 -7.60 19.32 -2.50
CA PRO A 388 -7.45 18.24 -3.48
C PRO A 388 -8.01 18.52 -4.89
N GLY A 389 -9.13 19.23 -4.99
CA GLY A 389 -9.79 19.54 -6.28
C GLY A 389 -9.09 20.59 -7.14
N GLU A 390 -8.11 21.30 -6.58
CA GLU A 390 -7.35 22.31 -7.34
C GLU A 390 -6.19 21.68 -8.11
N TYR A 391 -5.80 22.33 -9.22
CA TYR A 391 -4.58 21.96 -9.94
C TYR A 391 -3.35 22.06 -9.04
N LYS A 392 -2.48 21.06 -9.09
CA LYS A 392 -1.28 21.01 -8.28
C LYS A 392 -0.06 21.38 -9.12
N LYS A 393 0.46 22.59 -8.92
CA LYS A 393 1.68 23.07 -9.57
C LYS A 393 2.89 22.47 -8.88
N PHE A 394 3.40 21.37 -9.43
CA PHE A 394 4.53 20.68 -8.84
C PHE A 394 5.81 21.51 -8.98
N ALA A 395 6.40 21.87 -7.85
CA ALA A 395 7.71 22.50 -7.78
C ALA A 395 8.56 21.83 -6.71
N GLU A 396 9.74 21.36 -7.08
CA GLU A 396 10.64 20.63 -6.18
C GLU A 396 11.06 21.46 -4.95
N LYS A 397 11.15 22.79 -5.08
CA LYS A 397 11.41 23.71 -3.95
C LYS A 397 10.33 23.61 -2.86
N ASP A 398 9.08 23.37 -3.23
CA ASP A 398 7.95 23.30 -2.30
C ASP A 398 7.91 21.89 -1.67
N LEU A 399 8.30 20.85 -2.42
CA LEU A 399 8.57 19.52 -1.88
C LEU A 399 9.72 19.54 -0.85
N ALA A 400 10.77 20.33 -1.07
CA ALA A 400 11.84 20.51 -0.10
C ALA A 400 11.36 21.17 1.21
N VAL A 401 10.36 22.06 1.14
CA VAL A 401 9.71 22.61 2.34
C VAL A 401 8.93 21.53 3.08
N ALA A 402 8.15 20.70 2.37
CA ALA A 402 7.45 19.56 2.96
C ALA A 402 8.42 18.58 3.63
N PHE A 403 9.57 18.29 3.01
CA PHE A 403 10.64 17.49 3.60
C PHE A 403 11.21 18.12 4.88
N GLN A 404 11.36 19.44 4.93
CA GLN A 404 11.85 20.16 6.12
C GLN A 404 10.85 20.10 7.29
N ASP A 405 9.55 20.14 7.01
CA ASP A 405 8.50 19.93 8.04
C ASP A 405 8.68 18.55 8.70
N LEU A 406 8.84 17.50 7.91
CA LEU A 406 9.02 16.13 8.42
C LEU A 406 10.37 15.92 9.11
N THR A 407 11.42 16.56 8.60
CA THR A 407 12.74 16.59 9.26
C THR A 407 12.65 17.24 10.64
N THR A 408 11.73 18.19 10.85
CA THR A 408 11.50 18.80 12.17
C THR A 408 10.97 17.78 13.17
N VAL A 409 10.06 16.89 12.76
CA VAL A 409 9.58 15.77 13.59
C VAL A 409 10.71 14.78 13.88
N LEU A 410 11.54 14.44 12.88
CA LEU A 410 12.72 13.58 13.10
C LEU A 410 13.71 14.20 14.09
N ASN A 411 13.87 15.52 14.11
CA ASN A 411 14.73 16.18 15.09
C ASN A 411 14.15 16.13 16.51
N VAL A 412 12.82 16.18 16.66
CA VAL A 412 12.14 15.94 17.94
C VAL A 412 12.38 14.50 18.40
N LEU A 413 12.25 13.52 17.49
CA LEU A 413 12.52 12.12 17.79
C LEU A 413 13.99 11.89 18.19
N ARG A 414 14.95 12.46 17.45
CA ARG A 414 16.38 12.36 17.79
C ARG A 414 16.69 12.95 19.16
N PHE A 415 16.00 14.03 19.54
CA PHE A 415 16.13 14.57 20.91
C PHE A 415 15.63 13.56 21.94
N PHE A 416 14.47 12.94 21.71
CA PHE A 416 13.94 11.88 22.57
C PHE A 416 14.94 10.72 22.68
N GLU A 417 15.45 10.23 21.55
CA GLU A 417 16.42 9.13 21.52
C GLU A 417 17.69 9.46 22.31
N PHE A 418 18.18 10.69 22.19
CA PHE A 418 19.42 11.11 22.84
C PHE A 418 19.28 11.33 24.36
N TYR A 419 18.19 11.96 24.81
CA TYR A 419 18.04 12.35 26.22
C TYR A 419 17.18 11.41 27.05
N VAL A 420 16.31 10.63 26.41
CA VAL A 420 15.38 9.73 27.07
C VAL A 420 15.76 8.27 26.83
N ALA A 421 15.99 7.89 25.57
CA ALA A 421 16.22 6.50 25.19
C ALA A 421 17.70 6.10 25.01
N SER A 422 18.64 6.83 25.62
CA SER A 422 20.06 6.50 25.55
C SER A 422 20.38 5.27 26.41
N ASP A 423 21.28 4.39 25.96
CA ASP A 423 21.79 3.27 26.76
C ASP A 423 22.84 3.70 27.81
N ALA A 424 22.96 5.01 28.08
CA ALA A 424 23.92 5.57 29.02
C ALA A 424 23.51 5.30 30.48
N ALA A 425 24.51 5.12 31.36
CA ALA A 425 24.28 4.96 32.80
C ALA A 425 23.55 6.20 33.37
N GLY A 426 22.33 6.00 33.88
CA GLY A 426 21.48 7.07 34.42
C GLY A 426 20.30 7.49 33.52
N ALA A 427 20.13 6.87 32.35
CA ALA A 427 18.94 7.06 31.54
C ALA A 427 17.66 6.59 32.26
N PRO A 428 16.52 7.29 32.10
CA PRO A 428 15.28 6.94 32.78
C PRO A 428 14.70 5.64 32.22
N GLN A 429 14.30 4.74 33.11
CA GLN A 429 13.57 3.53 32.72
C GLN A 429 12.11 3.91 32.39
N LEU A 430 11.72 3.75 31.12
CA LEU A 430 10.37 4.06 30.66
C LEU A 430 9.41 2.92 31.00
N LYS A 431 8.79 2.99 32.19
CA LYS A 431 7.79 2.01 32.62
C LYS A 431 6.57 1.99 31.69
N SER A 432 6.06 3.16 31.34
CA SER A 432 4.93 3.34 30.46
C SER A 432 5.01 4.67 29.71
N ALA A 433 4.25 4.78 28.62
CA ALA A 433 3.89 6.06 28.04
C ALA A 433 2.67 6.59 28.80
N ASN A 434 2.81 7.72 29.50
CA ASN A 434 1.72 8.33 30.26
C ASN A 434 1.50 9.77 29.81
N LEU A 435 0.30 10.30 30.02
CA LEU A 435 -0.06 11.69 29.64
C LEU A 435 -0.33 12.53 30.89
N GLU A 436 0.39 12.27 31.99
CA GLU A 436 0.25 13.05 33.22
C GLU A 436 1.15 14.30 33.14
N PRO A 437 0.58 15.51 32.98
CA PRO A 437 1.37 16.70 32.77
C PRO A 437 2.06 17.17 34.06
N ASN A 438 3.35 17.46 34.00
CA ASN A 438 4.15 17.90 35.16
C ASN A 438 4.38 19.42 35.19
N SER A 439 4.09 20.11 34.09
CA SER A 439 4.30 21.56 33.94
C SER A 439 3.17 22.23 33.17
N LEU A 440 3.12 23.56 33.22
CA LEU A 440 2.23 24.37 32.37
C LEU A 440 2.40 24.03 30.87
N LEU A 441 3.64 23.86 30.41
CA LEU A 441 3.93 23.54 29.01
C LEU A 441 3.39 22.15 28.63
N ASP A 442 3.45 21.18 29.54
CA ASP A 442 2.87 19.84 29.33
C ASP A 442 1.34 19.90 29.23
N LYS A 443 0.70 20.63 30.16
CA LYS A 443 -0.76 20.85 30.12
C LYS A 443 -1.16 21.48 28.79
N TRP A 444 -0.41 22.49 28.34
CA TRP A 444 -0.71 23.21 27.12
C TRP A 444 -0.50 22.36 25.87
N ILE A 445 0.63 21.66 25.74
CA ILE A 445 0.89 20.87 24.54
C ILE A 445 -0.07 19.68 24.44
N LEU A 446 -0.46 19.10 25.58
CA LEU A 446 -1.48 18.04 25.61
C LEU A 446 -2.86 18.56 25.20
N ALA A 447 -3.26 19.74 25.71
CA ALA A 447 -4.50 20.40 25.29
C ALA A 447 -4.48 20.72 23.78
N ARG A 448 -3.35 21.21 23.26
CA ARG A 448 -3.14 21.45 21.82
C ARG A 448 -3.23 20.18 21.00
N LEU A 449 -2.58 19.09 21.42
CA LEU A 449 -2.64 17.82 20.70
C LEU A 449 -4.07 17.26 20.69
N GLY A 450 -4.80 17.34 21.81
CA GLY A 450 -6.20 16.93 21.85
C GLY A 450 -7.10 17.74 20.92
N GLN A 451 -6.92 19.06 20.88
CA GLN A 451 -7.64 19.93 19.92
C GLN A 451 -7.29 19.59 18.46
N VAL A 452 -6.01 19.36 18.16
CA VAL A 452 -5.56 18.99 16.81
C VAL A 452 -6.11 17.63 16.42
N ALA A 453 -6.04 16.62 17.28
CA ALA A 453 -6.58 15.29 17.01
C ALA A 453 -8.09 15.32 16.74
N SER A 454 -8.86 16.05 17.54
CA SER A 454 -10.31 16.21 17.36
C SER A 454 -10.66 16.94 16.06
N ASN A 455 -9.96 18.03 15.74
CA ASN A 455 -10.24 18.80 14.53
C ASN A 455 -9.77 18.07 13.25
N VAL A 456 -8.67 17.31 13.34
CA VAL A 456 -8.21 16.44 12.24
C VAL A 456 -9.23 15.34 11.96
N ASP A 457 -9.77 14.70 13.01
CA ASP A 457 -10.84 13.70 12.87
C ASP A 457 -12.09 14.30 12.19
N GLU A 458 -12.54 15.46 12.66
CA GLU A 458 -13.66 16.18 12.05
C GLU A 458 -13.38 16.50 10.57
N PHE A 459 -12.19 17.02 10.25
CA PHE A 459 -11.85 17.35 8.88
C PHE A 459 -11.72 16.12 7.98
N LEU A 460 -11.16 15.01 8.46
CA LEU A 460 -11.08 13.77 7.68
C LEU A 460 -12.47 13.16 7.44
N SER A 461 -13.39 13.27 8.41
CA SER A 461 -14.80 12.85 8.23
C SER A 461 -15.60 13.68 7.22
N GLN A 462 -15.05 14.82 6.80
CA GLN A 462 -15.58 15.73 5.79
C GLN A 462 -14.64 15.85 4.57
N GLU A 463 -13.66 14.95 4.45
CA GLU A 463 -12.72 14.89 3.32
C GLU A 463 -11.89 16.19 3.14
N LYS A 464 -11.77 17.00 4.20
CA LYS A 464 -10.99 18.25 4.28
C LYS A 464 -9.52 17.98 4.61
N ILE A 465 -8.86 17.22 3.72
CA ILE A 465 -7.49 16.73 3.91
C ILE A 465 -6.47 17.88 4.03
N PHE A 466 -6.67 18.97 3.30
CA PHE A 466 -5.76 20.11 3.30
C PHE A 466 -5.77 20.84 4.66
N GLU A 467 -6.96 21.14 5.17
CA GLU A 467 -7.17 21.78 6.46
C GLU A 467 -6.62 20.92 7.60
N ALA A 468 -6.87 19.60 7.57
CA ALA A 468 -6.30 18.65 8.52
C ALA A 468 -4.76 18.68 8.52
N SER A 469 -4.13 18.62 7.33
CA SER A 469 -2.68 18.64 7.22
C SER A 469 -2.05 19.95 7.70
N ARG A 470 -2.73 21.10 7.51
CA ARG A 470 -2.27 22.39 8.01
C ARG A 470 -2.27 22.46 9.54
N LEU A 471 -3.31 21.95 10.19
CA LEU A 471 -3.35 21.88 11.66
C LEU A 471 -2.20 21.03 12.23
N ILE A 472 -1.91 19.90 11.59
CA ILE A 472 -0.78 19.05 11.97
C ILE A 472 0.54 19.80 11.77
N LYS A 473 0.71 20.52 10.65
CA LYS A 473 1.90 21.36 10.41
C LYS A 473 2.11 22.41 11.50
N GLU A 474 1.05 23.10 11.90
CA GLU A 474 1.09 24.07 12.99
C GLU A 474 1.49 23.41 14.31
N PHE A 475 0.98 22.20 14.59
CA PHE A 475 1.36 21.45 15.78
C PHE A 475 2.83 21.00 15.76
N ILE A 476 3.40 20.63 14.59
CA ILE A 476 4.84 20.32 14.47
C ILE A 476 5.67 21.52 14.95
N ASP A 477 5.28 22.74 14.55
CA ASP A 477 5.94 23.97 15.00
C ASP A 477 5.73 24.22 16.51
N ASP A 478 4.51 24.01 17.03
CA ASP A 478 4.20 24.12 18.47
C ASP A 478 5.08 23.15 19.31
N LEU A 479 5.16 21.89 18.88
CA LEU A 479 5.92 20.83 19.52
C LEU A 479 7.43 21.13 19.51
N SER A 480 7.98 21.49 18.35
CA SER A 480 9.42 21.65 18.18
C SER A 480 9.94 23.00 18.68
N ARG A 481 9.35 24.11 18.23
CA ARG A 481 9.89 25.47 18.42
C ARG A 481 9.48 26.10 19.73
N TRP A 482 8.35 25.68 20.31
CA TRP A 482 7.88 26.22 21.59
C TRP A 482 8.02 25.20 22.72
N TYR A 483 7.28 24.09 22.67
CA TYR A 483 7.25 23.11 23.76
C TYR A 483 8.64 22.51 24.03
N LEU A 484 9.25 21.87 23.03
CA LEU A 484 10.49 21.15 23.22
C LEU A 484 11.63 22.09 23.55
N ARG A 485 11.77 23.20 22.79
CA ARG A 485 12.81 24.23 23.02
C ARG A 485 12.83 24.72 24.47
N ARG A 486 11.65 25.04 25.04
CA ARG A 486 11.53 25.55 26.41
C ARG A 486 11.60 24.44 27.46
N SER A 487 11.32 23.20 27.08
CA SER A 487 11.42 22.03 27.96
C SER A 487 12.82 21.40 28.03
N ARG A 488 13.76 21.74 27.12
CA ARG A 488 15.08 21.08 27.06
C ARG A 488 15.83 21.01 28.39
N LYS A 489 15.75 22.07 29.21
CA LYS A 489 16.45 22.13 30.49
C LYS A 489 16.01 21.01 31.44
N ARG A 490 14.74 20.61 31.41
CA ARG A 490 14.20 19.51 32.23
C ARG A 490 14.85 18.17 31.91
N PHE A 491 15.18 17.93 30.63
CA PHE A 491 15.86 16.72 30.19
C PHE A 491 17.39 16.80 30.33
N GLN A 492 17.98 17.98 30.11
CA GLN A 492 19.43 18.20 30.15
C GLN A 492 20.00 18.35 31.55
N LYS A 493 19.23 18.98 32.45
CA LYS A 493 19.60 19.30 33.84
C LYS A 493 18.39 19.04 34.74
N PRO A 494 17.95 17.77 34.87
CA PRO A 494 16.81 17.40 35.69
C PRO A 494 17.06 17.75 37.17
N GLU A 495 15.98 18.03 37.90
CA GLU A 495 16.06 18.30 39.34
C GLU A 495 16.41 17.04 40.13
N SER A 496 15.86 15.91 39.72
CA SER A 496 16.12 14.57 40.26
C SER A 496 15.91 13.48 39.20
N PRO A 497 16.43 12.26 39.40
CA PRO A 497 16.13 11.11 38.53
C PRO A 497 14.63 10.83 38.36
N GLU A 498 13.84 11.04 39.42
CA GLU A 498 12.39 10.85 39.40
C GLU A 498 11.70 11.91 38.53
N SER A 499 12.15 13.16 38.57
CA SER A 499 11.63 14.22 37.70
C SER A 499 11.92 13.91 36.22
N LEU A 500 13.14 13.46 35.91
CA LEU A 500 13.52 13.04 34.57
C LEU A 500 12.65 11.90 34.06
N ALA A 501 12.38 10.90 34.91
CA ALA A 501 11.54 9.77 34.56
C ALA A 501 10.11 10.20 34.24
N LYS A 502 9.51 11.11 35.03
CA LYS A 502 8.17 11.63 34.77
C LYS A 502 8.09 12.43 33.47
N ASP A 503 9.02 13.36 33.26
CA ASP A 503 9.07 14.16 32.02
C ASP A 503 9.29 13.29 30.77
N SER A 504 10.10 12.23 30.92
CA SER A 504 10.36 11.26 29.86
C SER A 504 9.15 10.40 29.51
N GLN A 505 8.41 9.93 30.51
CA GLN A 505 7.17 9.16 30.29
C GLN A 505 6.07 10.03 29.66
N PHE A 506 5.95 11.29 30.10
CA PHE A 506 5.04 12.26 29.48
C PHE A 506 5.40 12.49 28.00
N PHE A 507 6.67 12.74 27.72
CA PHE A 507 7.12 13.02 26.36
C PHE A 507 6.98 11.79 25.45
N ALA A 508 7.23 10.57 25.97
CA ALA A 508 6.92 9.32 25.28
C ALA A 508 5.43 9.22 24.93
N GLY A 509 4.53 9.47 25.89
CA GLY A 509 3.08 9.50 25.66
C GLY A 509 2.67 10.50 24.59
N LEU A 510 3.21 11.72 24.65
CA LEU A 510 2.94 12.77 23.68
C LEU A 510 3.35 12.37 22.25
N LEU A 511 4.54 11.77 22.09
CA LEU A 511 5.01 11.30 20.78
C LEU A 511 4.20 10.13 20.24
N MET A 512 3.78 9.20 21.11
CA MET A 512 2.93 8.07 20.72
C MET A 512 1.58 8.57 20.21
N GLU A 513 0.88 9.45 20.95
CA GLU A 513 -0.40 9.99 20.48
C GLU A 513 -0.25 10.86 19.23
N PHE A 514 0.82 11.65 19.13
CA PHE A 514 1.08 12.44 17.92
C PHE A 514 1.34 11.56 16.70
N SER A 515 2.06 10.44 16.85
CA SER A 515 2.33 9.51 15.75
C SER A 515 1.03 8.93 15.15
N LYS A 516 0.02 8.68 15.98
CA LYS A 516 -1.31 8.22 15.51
C LYS A 516 -2.00 9.26 14.63
N VAL A 517 -1.99 10.54 15.02
CA VAL A 517 -2.53 11.65 14.20
C VAL A 517 -1.77 11.76 12.88
N LEU A 518 -0.47 11.52 12.91
CA LEU A 518 0.43 11.66 11.76
C LEU A 518 0.31 10.48 10.76
N ALA A 519 -0.07 9.29 11.23
CA ALA A 519 -0.03 8.03 10.48
C ALA A 519 -0.81 8.01 9.15
N PRO A 520 -2.02 8.59 9.02
CA PRO A 520 -2.72 8.63 7.74
C PRO A 520 -1.97 9.45 6.66
N PHE A 521 -1.16 10.42 7.09
CA PHE A 521 -0.49 11.37 6.21
C PHE A 521 0.93 10.91 5.84
N THR A 522 1.72 10.54 6.85
CA THR A 522 3.13 10.11 6.69
C THR A 522 3.35 8.79 7.43
N PRO A 523 2.92 7.65 6.84
CA PRO A 523 2.89 6.37 7.52
C PRO A 523 4.27 5.89 7.98
N PHE A 524 5.33 6.11 7.19
CA PHE A 524 6.66 5.60 7.53
C PHE A 524 7.30 6.37 8.69
N LEU A 525 7.15 7.70 8.71
CA LEU A 525 7.63 8.55 9.78
C LEU A 525 6.85 8.30 11.08
N ALA A 526 5.52 8.18 10.99
CA ALA A 526 4.68 7.84 12.13
C ALA A 526 5.08 6.49 12.74
N GLU A 527 5.28 5.47 11.91
CA GLU A 527 5.76 4.16 12.34
C GLU A 527 7.16 4.25 12.96
N THR A 528 8.05 5.06 12.39
CA THR A 528 9.40 5.28 12.96
C THR A 528 9.33 5.87 14.37
N VAL A 529 8.51 6.91 14.58
CA VAL A 529 8.30 7.50 15.91
C VAL A 529 7.71 6.47 16.87
N TRP A 530 6.68 5.73 16.44
CA TRP A 530 6.04 4.69 17.24
C TRP A 530 7.03 3.62 17.68
N GLN A 531 7.81 3.04 16.75
CA GLN A 531 8.77 1.99 17.06
C GLN A 531 9.91 2.47 17.96
N SER A 532 10.46 3.66 17.70
CA SER A 532 11.54 4.23 18.52
C SER A 532 11.10 4.44 19.98
N VAL A 533 9.84 4.82 20.22
CA VAL A 533 9.31 4.96 21.58
C VAL A 533 8.89 3.61 22.15
N ASN A 534 8.07 2.82 21.44
CA ASN A 534 7.50 1.56 21.92
C ASN A 534 8.58 0.53 22.25
N SER A 535 9.67 0.45 21.46
CA SER A 535 10.80 -0.44 21.71
C SER A 535 11.51 -0.19 23.05
N ARG A 536 11.29 0.96 23.69
CA ARG A 536 11.90 1.36 24.96
C ARG A 536 10.96 1.29 26.16
N LEU A 537 9.65 1.13 25.93
CA LEU A 537 8.69 0.92 27.00
C LEU A 537 8.87 -0.48 27.64
N GLU A 538 8.75 -0.57 28.96
CA GLU A 538 8.61 -1.89 29.62
C GLU A 538 7.28 -2.55 29.22
N GLN A 539 6.19 -1.76 29.26
CA GLN A 539 4.87 -2.17 28.80
C GLN A 539 4.73 -1.82 27.32
N LYS A 540 4.92 -2.81 26.45
CA LYS A 540 4.73 -2.65 25.02
C LYS A 540 3.27 -2.35 24.69
N LEU A 541 3.07 -1.40 23.79
CA LEU A 541 1.80 -1.14 23.13
C LEU A 541 1.71 -1.96 21.83
N GLU A 542 0.72 -1.70 20.99
CA GLU A 542 0.52 -2.36 19.71
C GLU A 542 1.81 -2.41 18.86
N PRO A 543 2.04 -3.47 18.09
CA PRO A 543 3.31 -3.66 17.39
C PRO A 543 3.53 -2.69 16.22
N SER A 544 2.54 -1.88 15.83
CA SER A 544 2.64 -0.83 14.81
C SER A 544 1.59 0.25 15.10
N VAL A 545 1.89 1.50 14.72
CA VAL A 545 0.91 2.60 14.83
C VAL A 545 -0.33 2.32 13.99
N HIS A 546 -0.17 1.59 12.88
CA HIS A 546 -1.26 1.24 11.96
C HIS A 546 -2.22 0.18 12.52
N MET A 547 -1.90 -0.41 13.68
CA MET A 547 -2.79 -1.31 14.42
C MET A 547 -3.40 -0.64 15.65
N SER A 548 -3.09 0.63 15.90
CA SER A 548 -3.61 1.38 17.03
C SER A 548 -4.92 2.11 16.68
N SER A 549 -5.74 2.36 17.70
CA SER A 549 -6.93 3.21 17.57
C SER A 549 -6.55 4.69 17.44
N TRP A 550 -7.45 5.47 16.83
CA TRP A 550 -7.32 6.94 16.80
C TRP A 550 -7.14 7.52 18.22
N PRO A 551 -6.38 8.61 18.41
CA PRO A 551 -6.14 9.20 19.72
C PRO A 551 -7.41 9.60 20.47
N GLU A 552 -7.54 9.11 21.70
CA GLU A 552 -8.58 9.54 22.64
C GLU A 552 -7.96 10.41 23.75
N ILE A 553 -7.64 11.65 23.43
CA ILE A 553 -7.08 12.60 24.39
C ILE A 553 -8.22 13.34 25.10
N LYS A 554 -8.44 13.01 26.37
CA LYS A 554 -9.48 13.67 27.17
C LYS A 554 -9.08 15.12 27.46
N PRO A 555 -9.79 16.13 26.92
CA PRO A 555 -9.47 17.52 27.21
C PRO A 555 -9.77 17.83 28.68
N ALA A 556 -8.85 18.52 29.35
CA ALA A 556 -9.13 19.13 30.65
C ALA A 556 -10.22 20.21 30.50
N ALA A 557 -11.02 20.45 31.53
CA ALA A 557 -12.12 21.42 31.50
C ALA A 557 -11.68 22.85 31.11
N ASN A 558 -10.41 23.20 31.39
CA ASN A 558 -9.80 24.49 31.07
C ASN A 558 -8.90 24.48 29.81
N SER A 559 -8.98 23.44 28.96
CA SER A 559 -8.10 23.29 27.78
C SER A 559 -8.20 24.48 26.82
N GLN A 560 -9.40 24.93 26.51
CA GLN A 560 -9.61 26.06 25.59
C GLN A 560 -8.98 27.36 26.13
N SER A 561 -9.24 27.68 27.41
CA SER A 561 -8.62 28.86 28.05
C SER A 561 -7.10 28.76 28.10
N LEU A 562 -6.55 27.56 28.34
CA LEU A 562 -5.11 27.33 28.38
C LEU A 562 -4.45 27.56 27.01
N ILE A 563 -5.09 27.10 25.94
CA ILE A 563 -4.64 27.30 24.56
C ILE A 563 -4.65 28.79 24.21
N GLU A 564 -5.77 29.48 24.45
CA GLU A 564 -5.92 30.91 24.16
C GLU A 564 -4.92 31.78 24.94
N GLU A 565 -4.69 31.45 26.21
CA GLU A 565 -3.79 32.22 27.05
C GLU A 565 -2.31 32.01 26.65
N MET A 566 -1.93 30.79 26.26
CA MET A 566 -0.59 30.53 25.74
C MET A 566 -0.38 31.15 24.35
N GLN A 567 -1.42 31.21 23.51
CA GLN A 567 -1.36 31.92 22.24
C GLN A 567 -1.03 33.40 22.47
N LYS A 568 -1.73 34.08 23.38
CA LYS A 568 -1.41 35.46 23.77
C LYS A 568 -0.01 35.61 24.32
N THR A 569 0.43 34.67 25.16
CA THR A 569 1.80 34.64 25.69
C THR A 569 2.84 34.64 24.57
N ARG A 570 2.62 33.86 23.51
CA ARG A 570 3.51 33.81 22.33
C ARG A 570 3.45 35.09 21.52
N GLU A 571 2.27 35.64 21.27
CA GLU A 571 2.09 36.92 20.58
C GLU A 571 2.85 38.05 21.32
N TYR A 572 2.72 38.10 22.65
CA TYR A 572 3.43 39.07 23.48
C TYR A 572 4.95 38.86 23.45
N ALA A 573 5.41 37.61 23.42
CA ALA A 573 6.83 37.30 23.30
C ALA A 573 7.39 37.75 21.94
N GLU A 574 6.68 37.51 20.84
CA GLU A 574 7.09 37.95 19.50
C GLU A 574 7.20 39.48 19.43
N ILE A 575 6.22 40.20 19.98
CA ILE A 575 6.24 41.66 20.06
C ILE A 575 7.40 42.15 20.94
N GLY A 576 7.59 41.57 22.13
CA GLY A 576 8.69 41.94 23.02
C GLY A 576 10.06 41.73 22.35
N LEU A 577 10.25 40.60 21.65
CA LEU A 577 11.47 40.33 20.88
C LEU A 577 11.67 41.32 19.73
N LYS A 578 10.59 41.72 19.03
CA LYS A 578 10.61 42.78 18.01
C LYS A 578 11.07 44.11 18.60
N LEU A 579 10.51 44.52 19.75
CA LEU A 579 10.91 45.77 20.43
C LEU A 579 12.37 45.74 20.86
N ARG A 580 12.84 44.59 21.36
CA ARG A 580 14.25 44.39 21.72
C ARG A 580 15.15 44.56 20.49
N ALA A 581 14.77 43.99 19.35
CA ALA A 581 15.50 44.13 18.10
C ALA A 581 15.57 45.59 17.61
N LEU A 582 14.47 46.35 17.72
CA LEU A 582 14.45 47.78 17.38
C LEU A 582 15.43 48.61 18.22
N LYS A 583 15.69 48.20 19.47
CA LYS A 583 16.70 48.82 20.34
C LYS A 583 18.07 48.15 20.27
N SER A 584 18.28 47.21 19.35
CA SER A 584 19.52 46.41 19.26
C SER A 584 19.91 45.71 20.58
N LEU A 585 18.91 45.36 21.40
CA LEU A 585 19.08 44.71 22.70
C LEU A 585 18.92 43.19 22.56
N GLY A 586 20.02 42.46 22.43
CA GLY A 586 19.98 41.00 22.41
C GLY A 586 19.40 40.40 23.69
N VAL A 587 18.69 39.27 23.61
CA VAL A 587 18.01 38.58 24.75
C VAL A 587 18.95 38.26 25.92
N LYS A 588 20.27 38.23 25.69
CA LYS A 588 21.29 38.07 26.75
C LYS A 588 21.23 39.16 27.84
N ASN A 589 20.77 40.37 27.50
CA ASN A 589 20.65 41.47 28.45
C ASN A 589 19.34 41.31 29.22
N CYS A 590 19.40 41.13 30.53
CA CYS A 590 18.20 41.13 31.36
C CYS A 590 17.64 42.55 31.41
N LEU A 591 16.33 42.71 31.18
CA LEU A 591 15.65 44.01 31.32
C LEU A 591 14.76 44.01 32.56
N TYR A 592 14.42 45.19 33.05
CA TYR A 592 13.63 45.30 34.27
C TYR A 592 12.22 44.75 34.08
N ALA A 593 11.50 45.20 33.05
CA ALA A 593 10.12 44.80 32.84
C ALA A 593 9.69 44.80 31.37
N PHE A 594 8.66 44.03 31.09
CA PHE A 594 7.85 44.18 29.89
C PHE A 594 6.41 44.51 30.28
N TYR A 595 5.92 45.64 29.78
CA TYR A 595 4.60 46.18 30.04
C TYR A 595 3.67 45.89 28.88
N VAL A 596 2.45 45.45 29.20
CA VAL A 596 1.39 45.23 28.21
C VAL A 596 0.12 45.93 28.66
N VAL A 597 -0.53 46.66 27.76
CA VAL A 597 -1.84 47.27 28.00
C VAL A 597 -2.94 46.32 27.52
N SER A 598 -3.67 45.71 28.46
CA SER A 598 -4.75 44.76 28.16
C SER A 598 -5.76 44.70 29.32
N ASP A 599 -7.04 44.48 29.00
CA ASP A 599 -8.10 44.27 30.00
C ASP A 599 -8.07 42.88 30.64
N LYS A 600 -7.46 41.90 29.97
CA LYS A 600 -7.29 40.53 30.47
C LYS A 600 -5.84 40.31 30.87
N ASP A 601 -5.66 39.89 32.12
CA ASP A 601 -4.36 39.52 32.65
C ASP A 601 -3.95 38.10 32.21
N LEU A 602 -2.66 37.80 32.28
CA LEU A 602 -2.11 36.45 32.15
C LEU A 602 -1.96 35.81 33.54
N SER A 603 -2.13 34.49 33.60
CA SER A 603 -1.80 33.67 34.77
C SER A 603 -0.33 33.85 35.17
N LEU A 604 -0.03 33.61 36.44
CA LEU A 604 1.33 33.72 36.96
C LEU A 604 2.30 32.79 36.23
N GLU A 605 1.85 31.59 35.87
CA GLU A 605 2.66 30.62 35.12
C GLU A 605 2.97 31.14 33.69
N ASN A 606 1.99 31.71 32.98
CA ASN A 606 2.21 32.29 31.65
C ASN A 606 3.08 33.55 31.69
N LYS A 607 2.93 34.40 32.72
CA LYS A 607 3.84 35.52 32.95
C LYS A 607 5.28 35.04 33.16
N ALA A 608 5.48 33.96 33.91
CA ALA A 608 6.81 33.37 34.08
C ALA A 608 7.38 32.84 32.76
N VAL A 609 6.55 32.18 31.94
CA VAL A 609 6.93 31.74 30.59
C VAL A 609 7.35 32.92 29.71
N LEU A 610 6.60 34.01 29.71
CA LEU A 610 6.88 35.23 28.95
C LEU A 610 8.13 35.96 29.46
N ALA A 611 8.28 36.08 30.78
CA ALA A 611 9.42 36.70 31.43
C ALA A 611 10.73 36.02 31.03
N ASP A 612 10.74 34.68 31.08
CA ASP A 612 11.91 33.89 30.70
C ASP A 612 12.21 34.01 29.19
N GLU A 613 11.19 34.00 28.32
CA GLU A 613 11.39 34.14 26.87
C GLU A 613 11.97 35.52 26.50
N LEU A 614 11.49 36.59 27.14
CA LEU A 614 11.97 37.95 26.91
C LEU A 614 13.23 38.28 27.72
N ASN A 615 13.61 37.45 28.68
CA ASN A 615 14.62 37.71 29.70
C ASN A 615 14.38 39.06 30.41
N VAL A 616 13.27 39.15 31.13
CA VAL A 616 12.91 40.32 31.96
C VAL A 616 12.58 39.89 33.39
N GLU A 617 12.78 40.76 34.39
CA GLU A 617 12.49 40.42 35.79
C GLU A 617 10.99 40.30 36.06
N LYS A 618 10.18 41.16 35.43
CA LYS A 618 8.74 41.16 35.63
C LYS A 618 7.94 41.42 34.36
N ILE A 619 6.75 40.82 34.33
CA ILE A 619 5.71 41.09 33.34
C ILE A 619 4.56 41.79 34.07
N GLU A 620 4.20 42.97 33.61
CA GLU A 620 3.07 43.72 34.17
C GLU A 620 2.04 44.00 33.07
N ILE A 621 0.81 43.54 33.31
CA ILE A 621 -0.34 43.86 32.47
C ILE A 621 -1.08 45.02 33.13
N LEU A 622 -1.16 46.15 32.43
CA LEU A 622 -1.61 47.44 32.95
C LEU A 622 -2.80 47.98 32.16
N LYS A 623 -3.51 48.97 32.71
CA LYS A 623 -4.56 49.72 31.98
C LYS A 623 -4.00 50.86 31.12
N SER A 624 -2.80 51.34 31.45
CA SER A 624 -2.07 52.39 30.73
C SER A 624 -0.58 52.22 30.99
N LEU A 625 0.26 52.62 30.04
CA LEU A 625 1.72 52.56 30.19
C LEU A 625 2.22 53.62 31.20
N PRO A 626 3.29 53.34 31.96
CA PRO A 626 3.88 54.32 32.87
C PRO A 626 4.54 55.47 32.11
N PRO A 627 4.44 56.72 32.58
CA PRO A 627 5.13 57.87 31.98
C PRO A 627 6.54 57.98 32.56
N GLU A 628 7.52 57.28 31.96
CA GLU A 628 8.93 57.38 32.36
C GLU A 628 9.86 57.47 31.14
N GLU A 629 11.00 58.16 31.28
CA GLU A 629 11.96 58.40 30.18
C GLU A 629 12.68 57.11 29.73
N ASP A 630 12.87 56.14 30.63
CA ASP A 630 13.57 54.87 30.37
C ASP A 630 12.65 53.75 29.84
N ILE A 631 11.38 54.06 29.56
CA ILE A 631 10.41 53.11 29.01
C ILE A 631 10.34 53.29 27.49
N PHE A 632 10.76 52.26 26.75
CA PHE A 632 10.61 52.24 25.30
C PHE A 632 9.25 51.67 24.90
N ILE A 633 8.36 52.57 24.48
CA ILE A 633 7.00 52.23 24.03
C ILE A 633 7.04 51.78 22.56
N ASP A 634 6.27 50.74 22.25
CA ASP A 634 6.03 50.27 20.89
C ASP A 634 5.47 51.41 20.01
N PRO A 635 6.19 51.84 18.97
CA PRO A 635 5.77 52.95 18.12
C PRO A 635 4.53 52.62 17.27
N GLU A 636 4.21 51.34 17.05
CA GLU A 636 3.08 50.95 16.21
C GLU A 636 1.76 50.95 16.97
N THR A 637 1.73 50.34 18.16
CA THR A 637 0.48 50.14 18.89
C THR A 637 0.33 50.99 20.14
N ALA A 638 1.44 51.48 20.71
CA ALA A 638 1.50 52.09 22.03
C ALA A 638 0.86 51.23 23.16
N LYS A 639 0.75 49.91 22.95
CA LYS A 639 0.21 48.95 23.93
C LYS A 639 1.28 48.12 24.63
N PHE A 640 2.50 48.12 24.11
CA PHE A 640 3.61 47.33 24.63
C PHE A 640 4.77 48.25 24.96
N ALA A 641 5.52 47.95 26.01
CA ALA A 641 6.74 48.70 26.31
C ALA A 641 7.80 47.86 27.00
N LEU A 642 9.06 48.17 26.71
CA LEU A 642 10.22 47.62 27.41
C LEU A 642 10.72 48.64 28.42
N ASP A 643 10.88 48.21 29.66
CA ASP A 643 11.54 48.99 30.68
C ASP A 643 13.04 48.74 30.63
N LEU A 644 13.78 49.77 30.22
CA LEU A 644 15.21 49.69 29.99
C LEU A 644 16.03 50.03 31.24
N ARG A 645 15.38 50.28 32.39
CA ARG A 645 16.09 50.52 33.64
C ARG A 645 16.97 49.31 33.95
N VAL A 646 18.21 49.60 34.32
CA VAL A 646 19.17 48.58 34.73
C VAL A 646 19.60 48.91 36.15
N ASP A 647 19.35 48.00 37.07
CA ASP A 647 19.93 48.04 38.41
C ASP A 647 21.20 47.19 38.49
N GLU A 648 21.90 47.29 39.62
CA GLU A 648 23.16 46.56 39.84
C GLU A 648 22.93 45.03 39.80
N ALA A 649 21.77 44.54 40.26
CA ALA A 649 21.44 43.11 40.26
C ALA A 649 21.17 42.57 38.84
N LEU A 650 20.48 43.34 38.01
CA LEU A 650 20.24 43.08 36.59
C LEU A 650 21.53 43.05 35.78
N THR A 651 22.44 43.98 36.09
CA THR A 651 23.79 44.03 35.50
C THR A 651 24.56 42.75 35.83
N GLN A 652 24.60 42.38 37.11
CA GLN A 652 25.25 41.14 37.55
C GLN A 652 24.63 39.88 36.92
N LYS A 653 23.30 39.80 36.78
CA LYS A 653 22.64 38.68 36.07
C LYS A 653 23.02 38.62 34.60
N SER A 654 23.07 39.76 33.91
CA SER A 654 23.47 39.85 32.50
C SER A 654 24.93 39.42 32.31
N HIS A 655 25.82 39.89 33.18
CA HIS A 655 27.23 39.48 33.21
C HIS A 655 27.38 37.97 33.45
N PHE A 656 26.66 37.41 34.41
CA PHE A 656 26.67 35.97 34.72
C PHE A 656 26.27 35.12 33.50
N ARG A 657 25.16 35.47 32.83
CA ARG A 657 24.72 34.78 31.60
C ARG A 657 25.71 34.96 30.45
N GLY A 658 26.34 36.13 30.34
CA GLY A 658 27.40 36.42 29.38
C GLY A 658 28.57 35.45 29.51
N ILE A 659 29.02 35.18 30.74
CA ILE A 659 30.08 34.20 31.00
C ILE A 659 29.64 32.78 30.67
N ILE A 660 28.43 32.36 31.07
CA ILE A 660 27.93 31.01 30.72
C ILE A 660 27.97 30.82 29.21
N ARG A 661 27.50 31.80 28.44
CA ARG A 661 27.49 31.72 26.98
C ARG A 661 28.90 31.66 26.39
N LEU A 662 29.83 32.48 26.89
CA LEU A 662 31.24 32.42 26.50
C LEU A 662 31.80 31.00 26.67
N VAL A 663 31.54 30.36 27.80
CA VAL A 663 32.01 29.00 28.08
C VAL A 663 31.34 27.97 27.18
N GLN A 664 30.03 28.07 26.94
CA GLN A 664 29.33 27.14 26.03
C GLN A 664 29.79 27.28 24.57
N ASP A 665 30.02 28.52 24.11
CA ASP A 665 30.56 28.78 22.78
C ASP A 665 31.98 28.20 22.65
N LEU A 666 32.82 28.38 23.68
CA LEU A 666 34.17 27.79 23.72
C LEU A 666 34.13 26.26 23.71
N ARG A 667 33.23 25.62 24.47
CA ARG A 667 33.04 24.16 24.43
C ARG A 667 32.67 23.67 23.03
N LYS A 668 31.73 24.37 22.38
CA LYS A 668 31.26 24.03 21.04
C LYS A 668 32.38 24.15 19.99
N GLU A 669 33.12 25.26 20.02
CA GLU A 669 34.28 25.49 19.13
C GLU A 669 35.40 24.46 19.35
N SER A 670 35.51 23.95 20.58
CA SER A 670 36.49 22.93 20.97
C SER A 670 36.03 21.48 20.71
N GLY A 671 34.84 21.28 20.13
CA GLY A 671 34.28 19.94 19.86
C GLY A 671 33.90 19.14 21.10
N LEU A 672 33.76 19.79 22.26
CA LEU A 672 33.38 19.14 23.51
C LEU A 672 31.85 18.99 23.62
N THR A 673 31.42 17.84 24.11
CA THR A 673 30.01 17.52 24.39
C THR A 673 29.62 17.96 25.80
N PRO A 674 28.33 18.17 26.13
CA PRO A 674 27.90 18.49 27.49
C PRO A 674 28.28 17.46 28.56
N GLN A 675 28.61 16.23 28.17
CA GLN A 675 29.00 15.14 29.08
C GLN A 675 30.48 15.23 29.50
N ASP A 676 31.30 15.92 28.72
CA ASP A 676 32.71 16.12 29.03
C ASP A 676 32.85 17.05 30.24
N LYS A 677 33.41 16.54 31.34
CA LYS A 677 33.78 17.39 32.48
C LYS A 677 34.96 18.26 32.06
N ILE A 678 34.93 19.52 32.47
CA ILE A 678 36.00 20.49 32.21
C ILE A 678 36.47 21.13 33.52
N LYS A 679 37.67 21.66 33.54
CA LYS A 679 38.12 22.68 34.50
C LYS A 679 38.07 24.03 33.80
N LEU A 680 37.38 24.99 34.41
CA LEU A 680 37.20 26.33 33.87
C LEU A 680 38.17 27.30 34.55
N PHE A 681 38.86 28.09 33.75
CA PHE A 681 39.75 29.17 34.17
C PHE A 681 39.21 30.50 33.66
N LEU A 682 39.13 31.53 34.50
CA LEU A 682 38.58 32.83 34.15
C LEU A 682 39.51 33.96 34.63
N GLU A 683 39.84 34.88 33.73
CA GLU A 683 40.44 36.16 34.08
C GLU A 683 39.37 37.24 33.92
N LEU A 684 38.95 37.79 35.05
CA LEU A 684 37.81 38.70 35.15
C LEU A 684 38.26 40.12 35.54
N PRO A 685 37.75 41.17 34.87
CA PRO A 685 37.91 42.55 35.31
C PRO A 685 37.07 42.84 36.55
N GLU A 686 37.34 43.98 37.21
CA GLU A 686 36.75 44.34 38.51
C GLU A 686 35.21 44.35 38.50
N ALA A 687 34.59 44.83 37.41
CA ALA A 687 33.13 44.83 37.23
C ALA A 687 32.48 43.44 37.31
N PHE A 688 33.26 42.36 37.09
CA PHE A 688 32.81 40.96 37.15
C PHE A 688 33.22 40.26 38.44
N GLY A 689 33.81 41.00 39.41
CA GLY A 689 34.35 40.45 40.65
C GLY A 689 33.33 39.67 41.50
N PHE A 690 32.04 40.03 41.41
CA PHE A 690 30.94 39.34 42.11
C PHE A 690 30.84 37.85 41.74
N LEU A 691 31.31 37.44 40.55
CA LEU A 691 31.29 36.05 40.09
C LEU A 691 32.15 35.13 40.96
N LYS A 692 33.15 35.67 41.65
CA LYS A 692 33.97 34.91 42.61
C LYS A 692 33.12 34.34 43.74
N ASN A 693 32.05 35.03 44.13
CA ASN A 693 31.12 34.57 45.15
C ASN A 693 30.04 33.61 44.61
N LYS A 694 30.01 33.37 43.29
CA LYS A 694 29.06 32.48 42.60
C LYS A 694 29.76 31.30 41.92
N GLU A 695 30.94 30.91 42.40
CA GLU A 695 31.77 29.85 41.83
C GLU A 695 30.99 28.54 41.64
N GLN A 696 30.29 28.08 42.67
CA GLN A 696 29.52 26.83 42.63
C GLN A 696 28.37 26.87 41.62
N GLU A 697 27.67 28.00 41.55
CA GLU A 697 26.56 28.22 40.61
C GLU A 697 27.10 28.21 39.16
N LEU A 698 28.23 28.88 38.93
CA LEU A 698 28.88 28.95 37.63
C LEU A 698 29.42 27.57 37.20
N ALA A 699 30.02 26.82 38.12
CA ALA A 699 30.49 25.45 37.89
C ALA A 699 29.31 24.55 37.44
N LYS A 700 28.19 24.62 38.17
CA LYS A 700 26.97 23.86 37.87
C LYS A 700 26.41 24.24 36.50
N GLU A 701 26.28 25.53 36.19
CA GLU A 701 25.67 25.96 34.93
C GLU A 701 26.56 25.71 33.71
N THR A 702 27.88 25.67 33.88
CA THR A 702 28.85 25.40 32.80
C THR A 702 29.26 23.92 32.64
N GLY A 703 28.84 23.05 33.56
CA GLY A 703 29.26 21.64 33.57
C GLY A 703 30.73 21.47 33.93
N SER A 704 31.27 22.38 34.74
CA SER A 704 32.67 22.39 35.15
C SER A 704 32.88 21.64 36.47
N SER A 705 33.95 20.88 36.55
CA SER A 705 34.41 20.20 37.78
C SER A 705 35.02 21.17 38.81
N SER A 706 35.60 22.27 38.34
CA SER A 706 36.14 23.36 39.16
C SER A 706 36.17 24.65 38.35
N VAL A 707 36.08 25.80 39.04
CA VAL A 707 36.23 27.13 38.43
C VAL A 707 37.37 27.86 39.15
N GLN A 708 38.39 28.30 38.41
CA GLN A 708 39.53 29.02 38.96
C GLN A 708 39.61 30.43 38.36
N PHE A 709 39.68 31.44 39.21
CA PHE A 709 39.74 32.85 38.78
C PHE A 709 41.18 33.33 38.59
N LEU A 710 41.91 32.64 37.71
CA LEU A 710 43.28 32.94 37.34
C LEU A 710 43.54 32.50 35.89
N LYS A 711 44.51 33.15 35.25
CA LYS A 711 45.02 32.71 33.95
C LYS A 711 45.97 31.53 34.13
N SER A 712 45.77 30.46 33.36
CA SER A 712 46.59 29.25 33.41
C SER A 712 46.84 28.71 32.01
N GLU A 713 47.74 27.74 31.89
CA GLU A 713 47.94 26.99 30.65
C GLU A 713 46.78 26.01 30.47
N VAL A 714 46.03 26.21 29.39
CA VAL A 714 44.77 25.50 29.08
C VAL A 714 44.81 24.93 27.67
N GLU A 715 43.98 23.93 27.41
CA GLU A 715 43.88 23.29 26.09
C GLU A 715 43.17 24.20 25.07
N PHE A 716 42.13 24.88 25.52
CA PHE A 716 41.35 25.80 24.68
C PHE A 716 41.11 27.09 25.45
N GLU A 717 41.28 28.22 24.78
CA GLU A 717 41.06 29.54 25.36
C GLU A 717 40.30 30.45 24.40
N LYS A 718 39.60 31.43 24.97
CA LYS A 718 38.90 32.46 24.23
C LYS A 718 38.87 33.75 25.01
N GLN A 719 39.08 34.85 24.31
CA GLN A 719 38.94 36.19 24.86
C GLN A 719 37.83 36.92 24.11
N ILE A 720 36.91 37.53 24.86
CA ILE A 720 35.84 38.36 24.33
C ILE A 720 35.76 39.69 25.07
N GLU A 721 34.97 40.60 24.53
CA GLU A 721 34.62 41.86 25.18
C GLU A 721 33.12 41.84 25.52
N ILE A 722 32.78 42.04 26.79
CA ILE A 722 31.41 42.20 27.26
C ILE A 722 31.29 43.60 27.85
N GLU A 723 30.46 44.46 27.25
CA GLU A 723 30.22 45.83 27.75
C GLU A 723 31.51 46.62 28.01
N GLY A 724 32.46 46.60 27.05
CA GLY A 724 33.74 47.30 27.18
C GLY A 724 34.79 46.58 28.03
N ASN A 725 34.43 45.48 28.68
CA ASN A 725 35.31 44.72 29.57
C ASN A 725 35.90 43.50 28.85
N LYS A 726 37.24 43.39 28.80
CA LYS A 726 37.93 42.22 28.24
C LYS A 726 37.91 41.07 29.24
N ILE A 727 37.42 39.92 28.78
CA ILE A 727 37.27 38.71 29.59
C ILE A 727 37.94 37.56 28.88
N TRP A 728 38.82 36.85 29.59
CA TRP A 728 39.47 35.64 29.09
C TRP A 728 38.92 34.41 29.81
N ALA A 729 38.60 33.36 29.04
CA ALA A 729 38.15 32.08 29.54
C ALA A 729 38.99 30.96 28.93
N GLY A 730 39.44 30.05 29.79
CA GLY A 730 40.21 28.87 29.41
C GLY A 730 39.54 27.59 29.91
N ILE A 731 39.57 26.53 29.12
CA ILE A 731 39.05 25.22 29.51
C ILE A 731 40.10 24.13 29.34
N LYS A 732 40.10 23.19 30.28
CA LYS A 732 40.93 21.98 30.25
C LYS A 732 40.04 20.77 30.50
N LYS A 733 40.11 19.74 29.66
CA LYS A 733 39.31 18.53 29.84
C LYS A 733 39.74 17.73 31.08
#